data_AF-A0A7V9APY1-F1
#
_entry.id   AF-A0A7V9APY1-F1
#
_cell.length_a   1.000
_cell.length_b   1.000
_cell.length_c   1.000
_cell.angle_alpha   90.00
_cell.angle_beta   90.00
_cell.angle_gamma   90.00
#
_symmetry.space_group_name_H-M   'P 1'
#
loop_
_entity.id
_entity.type
_entity.pdbx_description
1 polymer ?
#
loop_
_entity_poly.entity_id
_entity_poly.type
_entity_poly.pdbx_seq_one_letter_code
_entity_poly.pdbx_strand_id
1 'polypeptide(L)'
;NPVEWYPWGSDALQRARDLNKPILLSIGYSACHWCHVMERESFEDERIAALMNEHFVCIKVDREERPDLDEIYMQATLALNQGQGGWPMTVFLTPEQQPIFAGTYFPPTDRWGRPGFATVLNKVAEYWRTDAAGLRRQAGEITARLQNEMRVGTPLSVGETELDAAVTQYAEEFDARHGGFGHAPKFPPATGLSFLLRRYRRTGDAHTLKMVRKTLDGMASGGMYDHVGGGFARYSTDEKWLVPHFEKMLYDNALLTRAYLEAAQLTHDADYRRVATETLDYMLREMTSPDGGFYSATDADSEGVEGKFFVWTPEEIRHAVPTDDDARLFCAYYDITPGGNWEHKSIPNTPQPIEEVARDLRISPEDLRQAIDRLKPLVYEVRSKRVPPGLDDKILTAWNGMMISAMAEGARVLGDTKYLEGGEEAADFLLRTMRRPDNGLYRTYRLGKAHLNACLDDYACLAEGLIDLYEGGAHEGYLDEAVRLAERIIADFSDAEHGGFFTTAKNHESLIVRSREGPDGATPSGNAVAAMVLARLSFHYARDEFRTAATNAIRAYGRQIARYPRAFAKSLSVVDLLLNGPVELALVGTQGDSHYEALRAEVNRHYLPNRIMAHYDPQGPDPQHPLTSGKGLVNGQAALYVCRNFACQTPITEPSAVASALGHSSADAGSASPPSSKTLQGTQMPGCATSGGTAAYAVRMIGSPGGSSDRTHGYTTLGATGLTTSRLGFGGYRTSTEDPEHREALTKALLSGCNLIDTSTNYMDGDSERMVGSVLGRLVSQSALKRDEIIVVSKIGYVQGANLKAAEAREKAGNPYPEMVKYGDGIWHCLHPEFLADQLALSLDRLGLQTLDVLLLHNAEYFLSDAKHRGQIDLPPLREEFYRRLQAAFTYLEAQVAAGRLQYYGVSSNTCTAEPGDPEATSMSRMIEAARKAASGGAHHFRVLQLPMNLFESGALLTLNTGKDHGQTVLELAQREQIAILVNRPLNAMPGKGNAMVRLADLPLEAKEADFDPQRDTIATLEEEYRNTFVPHIQPAGQGMPPQDYFRWAAELTRIRPLLQNLEHWEQIEYQMIAPHLNQVLRALTQHFTGDMAEKWQGWRDRYLPELLRLLREMRREATLKSHEKTSAITRVIDPLLPESRRHQSLSRKALWVLTSTPGVTCVLNGMRTPAYVNDSLEVLGWPAASNIQEFYKAVKDVRY
;
A
#
# COMPACT_ATOMS: atom_id res chain seq x y z
N ASN A 1 -36.22 -16.79 18.87
CA ASN A 1 -36.31 -16.03 17.61
C ASN A 1 -37.19 -16.80 16.61
N PRO A 2 -38.30 -16.21 16.09
CA PRO A 2 -39.23 -16.84 15.14
C PRO A 2 -38.71 -16.93 13.68
N VAL A 3 -37.58 -16.30 13.36
CA VAL A 3 -36.93 -16.42 12.04
C VAL A 3 -36.25 -17.79 11.89
N GLU A 4 -36.38 -18.40 10.71
CA GLU A 4 -35.68 -19.63 10.31
C GLU A 4 -34.22 -19.32 9.96
N TRP A 5 -33.40 -19.06 10.98
CA TRP A 5 -31.98 -18.79 10.80
C TRP A 5 -31.20 -20.05 10.41
N TYR A 6 -30.41 -19.94 9.35
CA TYR A 6 -29.39 -20.90 8.97
C TYR A 6 -28.00 -20.37 9.35
N PRO A 7 -27.05 -21.25 9.73
CA PRO A 7 -25.64 -20.89 9.71
C PRO A 7 -25.18 -20.72 8.25
N TRP A 8 -24.13 -19.92 8.05
CA TRP A 8 -23.49 -19.86 6.74
C TRP A 8 -22.85 -21.21 6.40
N GLY A 9 -23.21 -21.79 5.26
CA GLY A 9 -22.64 -23.06 4.80
C GLY A 9 -23.37 -23.63 3.58
N SER A 10 -22.92 -24.80 3.12
CA SER A 10 -23.43 -25.48 1.92
C SER A 10 -24.95 -25.64 1.93
N ASP A 11 -25.54 -25.96 3.07
CA ASP A 11 -26.96 -26.29 3.18
C ASP A 11 -27.83 -25.05 2.92
N ALA A 12 -27.48 -23.92 3.53
CA ALA A 12 -28.19 -22.65 3.34
C ALA A 12 -28.01 -22.12 1.91
N LEU A 13 -26.76 -22.16 1.41
CA LEU A 13 -26.43 -21.68 0.07
C LEU A 13 -27.07 -22.54 -1.02
N GLN A 14 -27.12 -23.86 -0.85
CA GLN A 14 -27.79 -24.76 -1.79
C GLN A 14 -29.30 -24.58 -1.75
N ARG A 15 -29.88 -24.43 -0.55
CA ARG A 15 -31.31 -24.12 -0.40
C ARG A 15 -31.69 -22.82 -1.11
N ALA A 16 -30.87 -21.77 -1.01
CA ALA A 16 -31.10 -20.51 -1.71
C ALA A 16 -31.12 -20.69 -3.24
N ARG A 17 -30.22 -21.54 -3.78
CA ARG A 17 -30.17 -21.89 -5.19
C ARG A 17 -31.38 -22.73 -5.62
N ASP A 18 -31.70 -23.79 -4.88
CA ASP A 18 -32.79 -24.71 -5.22
C ASP A 18 -34.16 -24.01 -5.18
N LEU A 19 -34.36 -23.12 -4.20
CA LEU A 19 -35.59 -22.33 -4.08
C LEU A 19 -35.59 -21.06 -4.95
N ASN A 20 -34.46 -20.71 -5.57
CA ASN A 20 -34.23 -19.44 -6.27
C ASN A 20 -34.70 -18.21 -5.45
N LYS A 21 -34.36 -18.21 -4.15
CA LYS A 21 -34.67 -17.12 -3.23
C LYS A 21 -33.42 -16.31 -2.90
N PRO A 22 -33.53 -14.97 -2.77
CA PRO A 22 -32.43 -14.16 -2.27
C PRO A 22 -32.06 -14.58 -0.84
N ILE A 23 -30.80 -14.34 -0.49
CA ILE A 23 -30.28 -14.56 0.87
C ILE A 23 -30.43 -13.25 1.64
N LEU A 24 -30.90 -13.34 2.88
CA LEU A 24 -30.82 -12.27 3.86
C LEU A 24 -29.72 -12.64 4.84
N LEU A 25 -28.57 -11.99 4.72
CA LEU A 25 -27.41 -12.20 5.58
C LEU A 25 -27.40 -11.15 6.68
N SER A 26 -27.42 -11.60 7.94
CA SER A 26 -27.20 -10.75 9.11
C SER A 26 -25.85 -11.10 9.75
N ILE A 27 -24.94 -10.13 9.82
CA ILE A 27 -23.64 -10.27 10.48
C ILE A 27 -23.60 -9.38 11.73
N GLY A 28 -23.18 -9.95 12.86
CA GLY A 28 -23.04 -9.28 14.15
C GLY A 28 -22.13 -10.06 15.10
N TYR A 29 -22.19 -9.75 16.39
CA TYR A 29 -21.49 -10.49 17.45
C TYR A 29 -22.24 -10.33 18.78
N SER A 30 -21.93 -11.18 19.75
CA SER A 30 -22.66 -11.37 21.01
C SER A 30 -22.75 -10.11 21.88
N ALA A 31 -21.74 -9.26 21.90
CA ALA A 31 -21.68 -8.08 22.77
C ALA A 31 -22.10 -6.77 22.05
N CYS A 32 -22.58 -6.87 20.81
CA CYS A 32 -23.07 -5.74 20.04
C CYS A 32 -24.46 -5.26 20.52
N HIS A 33 -24.52 -4.11 21.19
CA HIS A 33 -25.78 -3.52 21.67
C HIS A 33 -26.86 -3.37 20.57
N TRP A 34 -26.52 -2.72 19.45
CA TRP A 34 -27.48 -2.50 18.35
C TRP A 34 -27.93 -3.79 17.65
N CYS A 35 -27.12 -4.85 17.74
CA CYS A 35 -27.50 -6.17 17.23
C CYS A 35 -28.62 -6.77 18.09
N HIS A 36 -28.53 -6.63 19.41
CA HIS A 36 -29.60 -7.02 20.35
C HIS A 36 -30.86 -6.16 20.22
N VAL A 37 -30.71 -4.87 19.95
CA VAL A 37 -31.85 -3.97 19.69
C VAL A 37 -32.57 -4.43 18.42
N MET A 38 -31.84 -4.68 17.33
CA MET A 38 -32.43 -5.17 16.09
C MET A 38 -33.08 -6.56 16.25
N GLU A 39 -32.46 -7.44 17.02
CA GLU A 39 -33.03 -8.75 17.35
C GLU A 39 -34.37 -8.62 18.08
N ARG A 40 -34.41 -7.85 19.17
CA ARG A 40 -35.63 -7.64 19.97
C ARG A 40 -36.73 -6.91 19.22
N GLU A 41 -36.40 -5.86 18.48
CA GLU A 41 -37.41 -5.00 17.84
C GLU A 41 -37.90 -5.52 16.49
N SER A 42 -37.04 -6.21 15.72
CA SER A 42 -37.34 -6.61 14.35
C SER A 42 -37.36 -8.12 14.14
N PHE A 43 -36.34 -8.86 14.58
CA PHE A 43 -36.29 -10.31 14.33
C PHE A 43 -37.27 -11.09 15.20
N GLU A 44 -37.60 -10.60 16.40
CA GLU A 44 -38.59 -11.20 17.29
C GLU A 44 -40.05 -10.81 16.98
N ASP A 45 -40.31 -9.81 16.13
CA ASP A 45 -41.67 -9.50 15.63
C ASP A 45 -42.13 -10.60 14.66
N GLU A 46 -43.17 -11.34 15.04
CA GLU A 46 -43.71 -12.47 14.26
C GLU A 46 -44.09 -12.10 12.82
N ARG A 47 -44.57 -10.86 12.58
CA ARG A 47 -44.97 -10.43 11.23
C ARG A 47 -43.76 -10.17 10.35
N ILE A 48 -42.71 -9.57 10.91
CA ILE A 48 -41.45 -9.33 10.18
C ILE A 48 -40.76 -10.67 9.91
N ALA A 49 -40.71 -11.55 10.91
CA ALA A 49 -40.13 -12.89 10.75
C ALA A 49 -40.87 -13.73 9.69
N ALA A 50 -42.20 -13.63 9.62
CA ALA A 50 -42.98 -14.28 8.56
C ALA A 50 -42.57 -13.79 7.16
N LEU A 51 -42.40 -12.48 6.97
CA LEU A 51 -41.93 -11.90 5.70
C LEU A 51 -40.51 -12.39 5.35
N MET A 52 -39.62 -12.45 6.35
CA MET A 52 -38.26 -12.95 6.19
C MET A 52 -38.25 -14.42 5.72
N ASN A 53 -38.97 -15.30 6.43
CA ASN A 53 -39.05 -16.73 6.13
C ASN A 53 -39.75 -17.02 4.78
N GLU A 54 -40.74 -16.21 4.42
CA GLU A 54 -41.47 -16.37 3.16
C GLU A 54 -40.59 -16.03 1.95
N HIS A 55 -39.85 -14.91 2.00
CA HIS A 55 -39.19 -14.37 0.81
C HIS A 55 -37.69 -14.66 0.72
N PHE A 56 -37.01 -14.98 1.83
CA PHE A 56 -35.56 -15.09 1.87
C PHE A 56 -35.09 -16.42 2.47
N VAL A 57 -33.85 -16.80 2.16
CA VAL A 57 -33.09 -17.73 3.00
C VAL A 57 -32.29 -16.89 4.00
N CYS A 58 -32.67 -16.95 5.27
CA CYS A 58 -32.10 -16.11 6.32
C CYS A 58 -30.86 -16.76 6.92
N ILE A 59 -29.71 -16.07 6.85
CA ILE A 59 -28.43 -16.56 7.36
C ILE A 59 -27.94 -15.60 8.45
N LYS A 60 -27.57 -16.12 9.62
CA LYS A 60 -26.98 -15.35 10.73
C LYS A 60 -25.51 -15.75 10.89
N VAL A 61 -24.61 -14.78 10.98
CA VAL A 61 -23.16 -14.97 11.06
C VAL A 61 -22.59 -14.18 12.23
N ASP A 62 -21.75 -14.84 13.02
CA ASP A 62 -20.88 -14.18 14.00
C ASP A 62 -19.59 -13.72 13.30
N ARG A 63 -19.30 -12.41 13.32
CA ARG A 63 -18.10 -11.84 12.68
C ARG A 63 -16.80 -12.33 13.31
N GLU A 64 -16.81 -12.71 14.58
CA GLU A 64 -15.61 -13.19 15.28
C GLU A 64 -15.23 -14.59 14.79
N GLU A 65 -16.23 -15.38 14.40
CA GLU A 65 -16.07 -16.73 13.84
C GLU A 65 -15.87 -16.74 12.32
N ARG A 66 -16.38 -15.74 11.60
CA ARG A 66 -16.28 -15.58 10.14
C ARG A 66 -15.86 -14.17 9.73
N PRO A 67 -14.63 -13.73 10.08
CA PRO A 67 -14.13 -12.41 9.70
C PRO A 67 -13.98 -12.27 8.18
N ASP A 68 -13.80 -13.38 7.47
CA ASP A 68 -13.74 -13.45 6.01
C ASP A 68 -15.04 -12.95 5.36
N LEU A 69 -16.20 -13.36 5.89
CA LEU A 69 -17.50 -12.87 5.42
C LEU A 69 -17.74 -11.42 5.86
N ASP A 70 -17.38 -11.09 7.10
CA ASP A 70 -17.52 -9.74 7.65
C ASP A 70 -16.78 -8.70 6.81
N GLU A 71 -15.51 -8.96 6.47
CA GLU A 71 -14.69 -8.06 5.67
C GLU A 71 -15.28 -7.83 4.28
N ILE A 72 -15.64 -8.90 3.56
CA ILE A 72 -16.19 -8.84 2.20
C ILE A 72 -17.49 -8.02 2.17
N TYR A 73 -18.40 -8.33 3.09
CA TYR A 73 -19.72 -7.70 3.08
C TYR A 73 -19.74 -6.33 3.74
N MET A 74 -18.78 -6.01 4.62
CA MET A 74 -18.58 -4.64 5.09
C MET A 74 -18.11 -3.75 3.94
N GLN A 75 -17.16 -4.20 3.10
CA GLN A 75 -16.75 -3.44 1.91
C GLN A 75 -17.92 -3.26 0.93
N ALA A 76 -18.73 -4.29 0.71
CA ALA A 76 -19.95 -4.17 -0.08
C ALA A 76 -20.92 -3.15 0.51
N THR A 77 -21.10 -3.15 1.83
CA THR A 77 -21.98 -2.21 2.55
C THR A 77 -21.49 -0.77 2.40
N LEU A 78 -20.19 -0.52 2.60
CA LEU A 78 -19.58 0.79 2.40
C LEU A 78 -19.76 1.27 0.96
N ALA A 79 -19.55 0.40 -0.03
CA ALA A 79 -19.74 0.72 -1.44
C ALA A 79 -21.20 1.06 -1.78
N LEU A 80 -22.15 0.35 -1.18
CA LEU A 80 -23.60 0.56 -1.38
C LEU A 80 -24.14 1.79 -0.63
N ASN A 81 -23.57 2.13 0.53
CA ASN A 81 -24.08 3.15 1.45
C ASN A 81 -23.19 4.40 1.54
N GLN A 82 -22.50 4.75 0.45
CA GLN A 82 -21.71 6.00 0.35
C GLN A 82 -20.65 6.14 1.46
N GLY A 83 -19.98 5.04 1.82
CA GLY A 83 -18.96 5.00 2.85
C GLY A 83 -19.47 4.85 4.28
N GLN A 84 -20.78 4.63 4.48
CA GLN A 84 -21.35 4.30 5.79
C GLN A 84 -21.47 2.78 5.96
N GLY A 85 -21.05 2.29 7.12
CA GLY A 85 -21.09 0.88 7.48
C GLY A 85 -21.13 0.71 9.00
N GLY A 86 -21.19 -0.53 9.48
CA GLY A 86 -21.24 -0.85 10.90
C GLY A 86 -22.13 -2.05 11.20
N TRP A 87 -22.15 -2.45 12.47
CA TRP A 87 -22.96 -3.56 12.96
C TRP A 87 -24.19 -3.06 13.75
N PRO A 88 -25.34 -3.76 13.71
CA PRO A 88 -25.61 -4.97 12.95
C PRO A 88 -25.57 -4.72 11.45
N MET A 89 -25.03 -5.66 10.68
CA MET A 89 -24.93 -5.55 9.23
C MET A 89 -25.96 -6.48 8.58
N THR A 90 -26.84 -5.92 7.76
CA THR A 90 -27.91 -6.66 7.07
C THR A 90 -27.72 -6.51 5.56
N VAL A 91 -27.44 -7.61 4.88
CA VAL A 91 -27.09 -7.64 3.46
C VAL A 91 -28.01 -8.60 2.71
N PHE A 92 -28.57 -8.13 1.60
CA PHE A 92 -29.37 -8.93 0.70
C PHE A 92 -28.49 -9.42 -0.44
N LEU A 93 -28.41 -10.74 -0.65
CA LEU A 93 -27.55 -11.36 -1.66
C LEU A 93 -28.35 -12.16 -2.67
N THR A 94 -27.77 -12.34 -3.86
CA THR A 94 -28.21 -13.38 -4.79
C THR A 94 -27.91 -14.77 -4.23
N PRO A 95 -28.54 -15.86 -4.75
CA PRO A 95 -28.13 -17.24 -4.42
C PRO A 95 -26.65 -17.54 -4.73
N GLU A 96 -26.04 -16.74 -5.61
CA GLU A 96 -24.63 -16.76 -5.96
C GLU A 96 -23.75 -15.87 -5.05
N GLN A 97 -24.30 -15.44 -3.89
CA GLN A 97 -23.62 -14.67 -2.83
C GLN A 97 -23.28 -13.21 -3.19
N GLN A 98 -23.76 -12.70 -4.33
CA GLN A 98 -23.43 -11.35 -4.80
C GLN A 98 -24.34 -10.29 -4.11
N PRO A 99 -23.78 -9.18 -3.60
CA PRO A 99 -24.54 -8.18 -2.88
C PRO A 99 -25.52 -7.40 -3.77
N ILE A 100 -26.78 -7.34 -3.35
CA ILE A 100 -27.87 -6.61 -4.01
C ILE A 100 -28.09 -5.26 -3.31
N PHE A 101 -28.25 -5.30 -1.99
CA PHE A 101 -28.54 -4.15 -1.14
C PHE A 101 -27.99 -4.41 0.26
N ALA A 102 -27.61 -3.37 0.99
CA ALA A 102 -27.04 -3.50 2.32
C ALA A 102 -27.47 -2.33 3.22
N GLY A 103 -27.56 -2.58 4.52
CA GLY A 103 -27.77 -1.57 5.52
C GLY A 103 -27.27 -2.03 6.88
N THR A 104 -27.34 -1.14 7.86
CA THR A 104 -26.99 -1.48 9.24
C THR A 104 -28.24 -1.86 10.04
N TYR A 105 -28.67 -1.01 10.98
CA TYR A 105 -29.93 -1.17 11.71
C TYR A 105 -31.12 -0.70 10.85
N PHE A 106 -32.15 -1.55 10.78
CA PHE A 106 -33.45 -1.21 10.20
C PHE A 106 -34.54 -1.23 11.30
N PRO A 107 -35.29 -0.13 11.50
CA PRO A 107 -36.35 -0.10 12.50
C PRO A 107 -37.56 -0.95 12.05
N PRO A 108 -38.41 -1.43 12.97
CA PRO A 108 -39.56 -2.27 12.61
C PRO A 108 -40.62 -1.54 11.76
N THR A 109 -40.68 -0.20 11.84
CA THR A 109 -41.63 0.65 11.09
C THR A 109 -40.93 1.86 10.50
N ASP A 110 -41.46 2.40 9.39
CA ASP A 110 -40.98 3.63 8.76
C ASP A 110 -40.96 4.79 9.78
N ARG A 111 -39.77 5.28 10.15
CA ARG A 111 -39.56 6.36 11.13
C ARG A 111 -38.30 7.15 10.81
N TRP A 112 -38.27 8.42 11.23
CA TRP A 112 -37.13 9.34 11.07
C TRP A 112 -36.62 9.48 9.63
N GLY A 113 -37.51 9.39 8.63
CA GLY A 113 -37.14 9.49 7.21
C GLY A 113 -36.41 8.26 6.67
N ARG A 114 -36.41 7.14 7.39
CA ARG A 114 -35.84 5.85 6.96
C ARG A 114 -36.95 4.82 6.76
N PRO A 115 -36.87 3.97 5.72
CA PRO A 115 -37.80 2.87 5.56
C PRO A 115 -37.61 1.85 6.68
N GLY A 116 -38.72 1.34 7.21
CA GLY A 116 -38.75 0.24 8.15
C GLY A 116 -38.42 -1.08 7.48
N PHE A 117 -38.06 -2.07 8.28
CA PHE A 117 -37.53 -3.34 7.78
C PHE A 117 -38.55 -4.09 6.92
N ALA A 118 -39.84 -4.09 7.30
CA ALA A 118 -40.92 -4.66 6.49
C ALA A 118 -41.02 -4.01 5.09
N THR A 119 -40.80 -2.70 4.99
CA THR A 119 -40.82 -1.96 3.71
C THR A 119 -39.65 -2.39 2.83
N VAL A 120 -38.45 -2.52 3.40
CA VAL A 120 -37.24 -2.99 2.69
C VAL A 120 -37.41 -4.44 2.21
N LEU A 121 -37.86 -5.34 3.08
CA LEU A 121 -38.09 -6.76 2.77
C LEU A 121 -39.04 -6.93 1.58
N ASN A 122 -40.20 -6.26 1.63
CA ASN A 122 -41.19 -6.31 0.55
C ASN A 122 -40.63 -5.74 -0.76
N LYS A 123 -39.85 -4.66 -0.71
CA LYS A 123 -39.33 -4.03 -1.92
C LYS A 123 -38.30 -4.90 -2.61
N VAL A 124 -37.37 -5.52 -1.87
CA VAL A 124 -36.39 -6.46 -2.42
C VAL A 124 -37.09 -7.70 -3.00
N ALA A 125 -38.10 -8.25 -2.29
CA ALA A 125 -38.87 -9.39 -2.78
C ALA A 125 -39.68 -9.06 -4.06
N GLU A 126 -40.28 -7.87 -4.13
CA GLU A 126 -40.99 -7.38 -5.32
C GLU A 126 -40.05 -7.31 -6.53
N TYR A 127 -38.89 -6.65 -6.40
CA TYR A 127 -37.92 -6.55 -7.50
C TYR A 127 -37.34 -7.91 -7.90
N TRP A 128 -37.10 -8.83 -6.95
CA TRP A 128 -36.66 -10.18 -7.27
C TRP A 128 -37.69 -10.94 -8.11
N ARG A 129 -38.99 -10.74 -7.86
CA ARG A 129 -40.05 -11.39 -8.64
C ARG A 129 -40.25 -10.76 -10.03
N THR A 130 -40.09 -9.43 -10.15
CA THR A 130 -40.42 -8.70 -11.38
C THR A 130 -39.23 -8.49 -12.32
N ASP A 131 -38.01 -8.32 -11.80
CA ASP A 131 -36.77 -8.10 -12.58
C ASP A 131 -35.53 -8.74 -11.90
N ALA A 132 -35.57 -10.07 -11.71
CA ALA A 132 -34.42 -10.81 -11.16
C ALA A 132 -33.14 -10.67 -12.00
N ALA A 133 -33.29 -10.48 -13.32
CA ALA A 133 -32.16 -10.37 -14.24
C ALA A 133 -31.45 -9.01 -14.08
N GLY A 134 -32.21 -7.92 -13.88
CA GLY A 134 -31.67 -6.60 -13.54
C GLY A 134 -30.89 -6.62 -12.23
N LEU A 135 -31.46 -7.19 -11.17
CA LEU A 135 -30.78 -7.30 -9.87
C LEU A 135 -29.49 -8.11 -9.95
N ARG A 136 -29.47 -9.24 -10.67
CA ARG A 136 -28.25 -10.03 -10.86
C ARG A 136 -27.17 -9.27 -11.64
N ARG A 137 -27.53 -8.51 -12.67
CA ARG A 137 -26.56 -7.65 -13.38
C ARG A 137 -25.97 -6.60 -12.44
N GLN A 138 -26.80 -5.90 -11.68
CA GLN A 138 -26.34 -4.87 -10.73
C GLN A 138 -25.43 -5.48 -9.66
N ALA A 139 -25.81 -6.62 -9.07
CA ALA A 139 -25.00 -7.34 -8.10
C ALA A 139 -23.65 -7.79 -8.69
N GLY A 140 -23.65 -8.25 -9.95
CA GLY A 140 -22.44 -8.58 -10.70
C GLY A 140 -21.51 -7.39 -10.93
N GLU A 141 -22.06 -6.22 -11.28
CA GLU A 141 -21.30 -4.98 -11.44
C GLU A 141 -20.66 -4.52 -10.11
N ILE A 142 -21.40 -4.59 -9.00
CA ILE A 142 -20.88 -4.27 -7.67
C ILE A 142 -19.76 -5.25 -7.30
N THR A 143 -19.98 -6.54 -7.53
CA THR A 143 -18.98 -7.59 -7.24
C THR A 143 -17.70 -7.36 -8.05
N ALA A 144 -17.80 -7.03 -9.34
CA ALA A 144 -16.65 -6.73 -10.18
C ALA A 144 -15.88 -5.48 -9.72
N ARG A 145 -16.58 -4.45 -9.23
CA ARG A 145 -15.96 -3.27 -8.62
C ARG A 145 -15.22 -3.62 -7.34
N LEU A 146 -15.86 -4.36 -6.42
CA LEU A 146 -15.22 -4.84 -5.19
C LEU A 146 -13.96 -5.66 -5.49
N GLN A 147 -14.04 -6.60 -6.45
CA GLN A 147 -12.89 -7.39 -6.88
C GLN A 147 -11.74 -6.53 -7.43
N ASN A 148 -12.04 -5.44 -8.13
CA ASN A 148 -11.02 -4.52 -8.65
C ASN A 148 -10.43 -3.62 -7.56
N GLU A 149 -11.25 -3.15 -6.61
CA GLU A 149 -10.79 -2.31 -5.49
C GLU A 149 -9.94 -3.09 -4.48
N MET A 150 -10.23 -4.39 -4.29
CA MET A 150 -9.46 -5.29 -3.41
C MET A 150 -8.16 -5.79 -4.06
N ARG A 151 -7.86 -5.40 -5.30
CA ARG A 151 -6.53 -5.59 -5.90
C ARG A 151 -5.57 -4.55 -5.33
N VAL A 152 -4.62 -5.01 -4.54
CA VAL A 152 -3.51 -4.23 -4.03
C VAL A 152 -2.67 -3.71 -5.20
N GLY A 153 -2.33 -2.42 -5.13
CA GLY A 153 -1.48 -1.77 -6.13
C GLY A 153 -0.08 -2.38 -6.18
N THR A 154 0.70 -2.00 -7.19
CA THR A 154 2.07 -2.53 -7.36
C THR A 154 2.91 -2.29 -6.09
N PRO A 155 3.68 -3.30 -5.63
CA PRO A 155 4.53 -3.17 -4.45
C PRO A 155 5.43 -1.94 -4.51
N LEU A 156 5.48 -1.19 -3.41
CA LEU A 156 6.33 -0.01 -3.26
C LEU A 156 7.28 -0.21 -2.08
N SER A 157 8.52 0.22 -2.22
CA SER A 157 9.45 0.31 -1.09
C SER A 157 8.91 1.21 0.01
N VAL A 158 9.17 0.80 1.26
CA VAL A 158 8.86 1.54 2.49
C VAL A 158 10.16 1.69 3.27
N GLY A 159 10.41 2.85 3.87
CA GLY A 159 11.66 3.15 4.56
C GLY A 159 11.49 4.04 5.80
N GLU A 160 12.59 4.66 6.23
CA GLU A 160 12.59 5.58 7.38
C GLU A 160 11.64 6.78 7.20
N THR A 161 11.43 7.25 5.96
CA THR A 161 10.53 8.37 5.67
C THR A 161 9.10 8.08 6.13
N GLU A 162 8.59 6.87 5.89
CA GLU A 162 7.25 6.48 6.32
C GLU A 162 7.14 6.30 7.84
N LEU A 163 8.23 5.92 8.52
CA LEU A 163 8.29 5.87 9.99
C LEU A 163 8.14 7.26 10.59
N ASP A 164 8.85 8.26 10.05
CA ASP A 164 8.78 9.64 10.54
C ASP A 164 7.44 10.32 10.19
N ALA A 165 6.88 10.00 9.02
CA ALA A 165 5.55 10.46 8.63
C ALA A 165 4.47 9.94 9.59
N ALA A 166 4.58 8.68 10.07
CA ALA A 166 3.65 8.13 11.06
C ALA A 166 3.68 8.90 12.39
N VAL A 167 4.88 9.19 12.90
CA VAL A 167 5.06 9.96 14.15
C VAL A 167 4.45 11.35 14.01
N THR A 168 4.66 11.99 12.85
CA THR A 168 4.08 13.31 12.55
C THR A 168 2.54 13.27 12.58
N GLN A 169 1.92 12.26 11.95
CA GLN A 169 0.45 12.10 11.97
C GLN A 169 -0.10 11.81 13.37
N TYR A 170 0.62 11.04 14.20
CA TYR A 170 0.24 10.86 15.60
C TYR A 170 0.30 12.19 16.38
N ALA A 171 1.33 13.01 16.16
CA ALA A 171 1.46 14.31 16.81
C ALA A 171 0.35 15.30 16.40
N GLU A 172 -0.09 15.28 15.14
CA GLU A 172 -1.16 16.14 14.63
C GLU A 172 -2.53 15.86 15.27
N GLU A 173 -2.83 14.60 15.57
CA GLU A 173 -4.12 14.19 16.16
C GLU A 173 -4.08 14.02 17.68
N PHE A 174 -2.93 14.23 18.33
CA PHE A 174 -2.74 13.98 19.75
C PHE A 174 -3.55 14.95 20.64
N ASP A 175 -4.36 14.38 21.53
CA ASP A 175 -5.04 15.16 22.57
C ASP A 175 -4.08 15.44 23.74
N ALA A 176 -3.49 16.62 23.75
CA ALA A 176 -2.57 17.04 24.80
C ALA A 176 -3.21 17.17 26.20
N ARG A 177 -4.54 17.31 26.31
CA ARG A 177 -5.25 17.52 27.57
C ARG A 177 -5.59 16.20 28.25
N HIS A 178 -6.16 15.25 27.50
CA HIS A 178 -6.66 13.99 28.04
C HIS A 178 -5.89 12.75 27.55
N GLY A 179 -4.96 12.90 26.61
CA GLY A 179 -4.29 11.77 25.97
C GLY A 179 -5.18 11.05 24.96
N GLY A 180 -4.60 10.18 24.15
CA GLY A 180 -5.25 9.57 23.00
C GLY A 180 -5.10 10.39 21.72
N PHE A 181 -5.73 9.90 20.66
CA PHE A 181 -5.69 10.51 19.34
C PHE A 181 -7.11 10.67 18.80
N GLY A 182 -7.47 11.87 18.36
CA GLY A 182 -8.81 12.21 17.89
C GLY A 182 -9.81 12.58 19.01
N HIS A 183 -11.10 12.59 18.66
CA HIS A 183 -12.21 13.01 19.52
C HIS A 183 -13.00 11.82 20.08
N ALA A 184 -13.95 12.07 20.98
CA ALA A 184 -14.85 11.04 21.50
C ALA A 184 -15.80 10.46 20.41
N PRO A 185 -16.14 9.16 20.45
CA PRO A 185 -15.66 8.15 21.40
C PRO A 185 -14.18 7.78 21.18
N LYS A 186 -13.44 7.52 22.26
CA LYS A 186 -12.00 7.23 22.22
C LYS A 186 -11.71 5.73 22.36
N PHE A 187 -10.97 5.19 21.39
CA PHE A 187 -10.48 3.81 21.39
C PHE A 187 -9.01 3.76 21.85
N PRO A 188 -8.59 2.71 22.59
CA PRO A 188 -7.22 2.54 23.03
C PRO A 188 -6.28 2.27 21.83
N PRO A 189 -5.26 3.12 21.57
CA PRO A 189 -4.41 3.00 20.38
C PRO A 189 -3.17 2.11 20.62
N ALA A 190 -3.34 0.92 21.21
CA ALA A 190 -2.26 0.09 21.76
C ALA A 190 -1.11 -0.20 20.77
N THR A 191 -1.42 -0.62 19.53
CA THR A 191 -0.43 -0.85 18.47
C THR A 191 0.35 0.41 18.12
N GLY A 192 -0.34 1.55 18.09
CA GLY A 192 0.27 2.87 17.85
C GLY A 192 1.20 3.30 18.98
N LEU A 193 0.80 3.09 20.23
CA LEU A 193 1.64 3.39 21.40
C LEU A 193 2.92 2.54 21.40
N SER A 194 2.81 1.25 21.09
CA SER A 194 3.97 0.35 20.97
C SER A 194 4.93 0.83 19.88
N PHE A 195 4.41 1.23 18.71
CA PHE A 195 5.22 1.85 17.64
C PHE A 195 5.92 3.14 18.09
N LEU A 196 5.22 4.04 18.79
CA LEU A 196 5.80 5.29 19.28
C LEU A 196 6.91 5.04 20.32
N LEU A 197 6.77 4.03 21.20
CA LEU A 197 7.82 3.61 22.13
C LEU A 197 9.07 3.12 21.39
N ARG A 198 8.90 2.35 20.29
CA ARG A 198 10.02 1.94 19.40
C ARG A 198 10.72 3.16 18.79
N ARG A 199 9.97 4.14 18.29
CA ARG A 199 10.54 5.38 17.73
C ARG A 199 11.29 6.18 18.80
N TYR A 200 10.70 6.37 19.98
CA TYR A 200 11.36 7.05 21.10
C TYR A 200 12.70 6.38 21.47
N ARG A 201 12.74 5.05 21.56
CA ARG A 201 13.97 4.30 21.87
C ARG A 201 15.12 4.56 20.88
N ARG A 202 14.80 4.92 19.63
CA ARG A 202 15.77 5.25 18.58
C ARG A 202 16.14 6.72 18.55
N THR A 203 15.14 7.60 18.61
CA THR A 203 15.33 9.03 18.34
C THR A 203 15.62 9.82 19.61
N GLY A 204 15.20 9.32 20.78
CA GLY A 204 15.23 10.07 22.04
C GLY A 204 14.24 11.24 22.08
N ASP A 205 13.30 11.34 21.13
CA ASP A 205 12.37 12.49 21.06
C ASP A 205 11.40 12.53 22.24
N ALA A 206 11.56 13.53 23.10
CA ALA A 206 10.75 13.70 24.30
C ALA A 206 9.27 13.93 23.99
N HIS A 207 8.92 14.51 22.84
CA HIS A 207 7.52 14.72 22.47
C HIS A 207 6.81 13.39 22.18
N THR A 208 7.46 12.49 21.45
CA THR A 208 6.99 11.13 21.21
C THR A 208 6.67 10.39 22.52
N LEU A 209 7.59 10.41 23.49
CA LEU A 209 7.35 9.78 24.80
C LEU A 209 6.20 10.46 25.56
N LYS A 210 6.09 11.80 25.49
CA LYS A 210 5.00 12.55 26.14
C LYS A 210 3.64 12.10 25.62
N MET A 211 3.49 11.87 24.31
CA MET A 211 2.24 11.37 23.73
C MET A 211 1.84 10.02 24.33
N VAL A 212 2.81 9.10 24.44
CA VAL A 212 2.58 7.77 25.00
C VAL A 212 2.19 7.84 26.47
N ARG A 213 3.01 8.50 27.30
CA ARG A 213 2.76 8.61 28.75
C ARG A 213 1.41 9.23 29.03
N LYS A 214 1.11 10.37 28.42
CA LYS A 214 -0.17 11.07 28.64
C LYS A 214 -1.39 10.22 28.27
N THR A 215 -1.27 9.39 27.24
CA THR A 215 -2.32 8.46 26.82
C THR A 215 -2.48 7.32 27.81
N LEU A 216 -1.38 6.63 28.17
CA LEU A 216 -1.40 5.54 29.15
C LEU A 216 -1.89 6.01 30.54
N ASP A 217 -1.44 7.18 30.99
CA ASP A 217 -1.84 7.79 32.27
C ASP A 217 -3.34 8.14 32.24
N GLY A 218 -3.83 8.71 31.14
CA GLY A 218 -5.25 9.03 30.96
C GLY A 218 -6.14 7.79 31.00
N MET A 219 -5.76 6.73 30.29
CA MET A 219 -6.51 5.47 30.29
C MET A 219 -6.49 4.78 31.67
N ALA A 220 -5.34 4.72 32.34
CA ALA A 220 -5.18 4.05 33.63
C ALA A 220 -5.85 4.82 34.80
N SER A 221 -5.96 6.15 34.70
CA SER A 221 -6.64 6.98 35.70
C SER A 221 -8.14 7.14 35.45
N GLY A 222 -8.59 6.91 34.22
CA GLY A 222 -10.00 6.96 33.83
C GLY A 222 -10.81 5.75 34.31
N GLY A 223 -12.11 5.76 34.00
CA GLY A 223 -13.03 4.67 34.32
C GLY A 223 -13.03 3.52 33.31
N MET A 224 -12.31 3.67 32.18
CA MET A 224 -12.08 2.56 31.25
C MET A 224 -11.19 1.45 31.81
N TYR A 225 -10.33 1.78 32.77
CA TYR A 225 -9.59 0.80 33.56
C TYR A 225 -10.42 0.44 34.78
N ASP A 226 -10.66 -0.85 34.98
CA ASP A 226 -11.40 -1.33 36.16
C ASP A 226 -10.52 -1.28 37.40
N HIS A 227 -10.62 -0.20 38.17
CA HIS A 227 -9.85 0.04 39.39
C HIS A 227 -10.08 -0.97 40.52
N VAL A 228 -11.14 -1.80 40.45
CA VAL A 228 -11.47 -2.76 41.50
C VAL A 228 -11.04 -4.17 41.13
N GLY A 229 -11.25 -4.61 39.88
CA GLY A 229 -10.91 -5.96 39.42
C GLY A 229 -9.81 -6.07 38.38
N GLY A 230 -9.33 -4.97 37.82
CA GLY A 230 -8.36 -4.96 36.74
C GLY A 230 -8.96 -5.21 35.36
N GLY A 231 -8.12 -5.04 34.35
CA GLY A 231 -8.53 -5.09 32.95
C GLY A 231 -9.19 -3.81 32.45
N PHE A 232 -9.26 -3.71 31.14
CA PHE A 232 -9.74 -2.56 30.40
C PHE A 232 -11.05 -2.88 29.68
N ALA A 233 -11.96 -1.91 29.74
CA ALA A 233 -13.09 -1.80 28.84
C ALA A 233 -12.62 -1.40 27.43
N ARG A 234 -13.43 -1.73 26.42
CA ARG A 234 -13.07 -1.63 25.00
C ARG A 234 -12.80 -0.20 24.54
N TYR A 235 -13.62 0.76 24.96
CA TYR A 235 -13.46 2.17 24.59
C TYR A 235 -14.17 3.09 25.58
N SER A 236 -13.81 4.38 25.56
CA SER A 236 -14.52 5.43 26.30
C SER A 236 -15.49 6.17 25.39
N THR A 237 -16.72 6.35 25.86
CA THR A 237 -17.74 7.16 25.17
C THR A 237 -17.44 8.66 25.25
N ASP A 238 -16.60 9.07 26.21
CA ASP A 238 -16.18 10.45 26.42
C ASP A 238 -14.70 10.71 26.10
N GLU A 239 -14.31 11.98 26.08
CA GLU A 239 -12.95 12.41 25.77
C GLU A 239 -11.96 12.23 26.93
N LYS A 240 -12.45 12.00 28.15
CA LYS A 240 -11.63 11.98 29.38
C LYS A 240 -11.20 10.58 29.81
N TRP A 241 -11.62 9.55 29.06
CA TRP A 241 -11.47 8.14 29.45
C TRP A 241 -12.30 7.74 30.68
N LEU A 242 -13.31 8.54 31.07
CA LEU A 242 -14.09 8.33 32.28
C LEU A 242 -15.23 7.34 32.07
N VAL A 243 -16.00 7.48 30.99
CA VAL A 243 -17.25 6.72 30.80
C VAL A 243 -17.02 5.60 29.79
N PRO A 244 -16.73 4.36 30.21
CA PRO A 244 -16.50 3.26 29.30
C PRO A 244 -17.79 2.78 28.64
N HIS A 245 -17.64 2.15 27.48
CA HIS A 245 -18.54 1.07 27.09
C HIS A 245 -18.02 -0.20 27.79
N PHE A 246 -18.72 -0.67 28.83
CA PHE A 246 -18.19 -1.59 29.86
C PHE A 246 -17.79 -3.00 29.39
N GLU A 247 -18.00 -3.30 28.11
CA GLU A 247 -17.52 -4.49 27.43
C GLU A 247 -15.99 -4.62 27.57
N LYS A 248 -15.48 -5.80 27.91
CA LYS A 248 -14.03 -6.09 27.97
C LYS A 248 -13.68 -7.18 26.96
N MET A 249 -12.76 -6.87 26.06
CA MET A 249 -12.31 -7.80 25.02
C MET A 249 -10.94 -8.40 25.35
N LEU A 250 -10.73 -9.68 24.99
CA LEU A 250 -9.45 -10.36 25.20
C LEU A 250 -8.29 -9.65 24.49
N TYR A 251 -8.48 -9.28 23.22
CA TYR A 251 -7.42 -8.66 22.41
C TYR A 251 -7.04 -7.26 22.91
N ASP A 252 -8.00 -6.44 23.36
CA ASP A 252 -7.72 -5.10 23.88
C ASP A 252 -6.82 -5.20 25.12
N ASN A 253 -7.15 -6.14 26.03
CA ASN A 253 -6.38 -6.38 27.24
C ASN A 253 -5.00 -6.99 26.94
N ALA A 254 -4.87 -7.87 25.95
CA ALA A 254 -3.58 -8.39 25.50
C ALA A 254 -2.67 -7.25 25.02
N LEU A 255 -3.17 -6.43 24.09
CA LEU A 255 -2.40 -5.38 23.44
C LEU A 255 -2.06 -4.23 24.39
N LEU A 256 -2.99 -3.82 25.26
CA LEU A 256 -2.72 -2.81 26.28
C LEU A 256 -1.70 -3.30 27.31
N THR A 257 -1.79 -4.54 27.77
CA THR A 257 -0.80 -5.13 28.68
C THR A 257 0.61 -5.02 28.10
N ARG A 258 0.79 -5.38 26.82
CA ARG A 258 2.08 -5.22 26.14
C ARG A 258 2.55 -3.75 26.16
N ALA A 259 1.70 -2.81 25.79
CA ALA A 259 2.06 -1.39 25.78
C ALA A 259 2.47 -0.85 27.17
N TYR A 260 1.80 -1.29 28.24
CA TYR A 260 2.18 -0.93 29.61
C TYR A 260 3.49 -1.59 30.05
N LEU A 261 3.74 -2.85 29.68
CA LEU A 261 5.01 -3.52 29.96
C LEU A 261 6.19 -2.84 29.23
N GLU A 262 6.02 -2.50 27.96
CA GLU A 262 7.02 -1.78 27.17
C GLU A 262 7.31 -0.39 27.77
N ALA A 263 6.26 0.35 28.15
CA ALA A 263 6.39 1.64 28.82
C ALA A 263 7.10 1.50 30.18
N ALA A 264 6.75 0.49 30.98
CA ALA A 264 7.39 0.21 32.27
C ALA A 264 8.89 -0.10 32.14
N GLN A 265 9.31 -0.82 31.10
CA GLN A 265 10.72 -1.08 30.83
C GLN A 265 11.47 0.21 30.43
N LEU A 266 10.83 1.11 29.69
CA LEU A 266 11.43 2.37 29.23
C LEU A 266 11.49 3.46 30.29
N THR A 267 10.43 3.63 31.07
CA THR A 267 10.29 4.73 32.03
C THR A 267 10.67 4.34 33.45
N HIS A 268 10.75 3.03 33.73
CA HIS A 268 10.88 2.46 35.08
C HIS A 268 9.77 2.90 36.04
N ASP A 269 8.62 3.29 35.50
CA ASP A 269 7.47 3.73 36.27
C ASP A 269 6.73 2.51 36.86
N ALA A 270 6.58 2.49 38.18
CA ALA A 270 5.97 1.38 38.90
C ALA A 270 4.47 1.26 38.62
N ASP A 271 3.78 2.36 38.30
CA ASP A 271 2.35 2.32 38.01
C ASP A 271 2.04 1.56 36.72
N TYR A 272 2.89 1.66 35.69
CA TYR A 272 2.72 0.88 34.47
C TYR A 272 2.88 -0.62 34.73
N ARG A 273 3.82 -1.02 35.61
CA ARG A 273 3.95 -2.42 36.05
C ARG A 273 2.71 -2.90 36.77
N ARG A 274 2.17 -2.08 37.68
CA ARG A 274 0.96 -2.39 38.44
C ARG A 274 -0.23 -2.61 37.51
N VAL A 275 -0.49 -1.70 36.58
CA VAL A 275 -1.60 -1.81 35.62
C VAL A 275 -1.50 -3.08 34.77
N ALA A 276 -0.30 -3.41 34.28
CA ALA A 276 -0.07 -4.65 33.53
C ALA A 276 -0.31 -5.90 34.40
N THR A 277 0.20 -5.91 35.63
CA THR A 277 0.03 -7.01 36.61
C THR A 277 -1.45 -7.25 36.90
N GLU A 278 -2.19 -6.20 37.24
CA GLU A 278 -3.63 -6.28 37.56
C GLU A 278 -4.46 -6.73 36.35
N THR A 279 -4.04 -6.38 35.14
CA THR A 279 -4.71 -6.82 33.90
C THR A 279 -4.47 -8.31 33.63
N LEU A 280 -3.24 -8.80 33.80
CA LEU A 280 -2.93 -10.22 33.65
C LEU A 280 -3.59 -11.06 34.76
N ASP A 281 -3.62 -10.56 35.99
CA ASP A 281 -4.29 -11.23 37.11
C ASP A 281 -5.81 -11.32 36.87
N TYR A 282 -6.42 -10.31 36.25
CA TYR A 282 -7.81 -10.36 35.79
C TYR A 282 -8.01 -11.48 34.75
N MET A 283 -7.10 -11.61 33.76
CA MET A 283 -7.18 -12.66 32.74
C MET A 283 -7.14 -14.07 33.34
N LEU A 284 -6.18 -14.32 34.23
CA LEU A 284 -6.04 -15.62 34.91
C LEU A 284 -7.25 -15.92 35.79
N ARG A 285 -7.78 -14.92 36.49
CA ARG A 285 -8.86 -15.10 37.47
C ARG A 285 -10.25 -15.26 36.84
N GLU A 286 -10.55 -14.47 35.80
CA GLU A 286 -11.94 -14.32 35.29
C GLU A 286 -12.12 -14.76 33.84
N MET A 287 -11.06 -14.75 33.01
CA MET A 287 -11.16 -15.02 31.57
C MET A 287 -10.57 -16.39 31.17
N THR A 288 -10.05 -17.17 32.10
CA THR A 288 -9.42 -18.46 31.81
C THR A 288 -10.45 -19.59 31.85
N SER A 289 -10.50 -20.38 30.78
CA SER A 289 -11.30 -21.59 30.70
C SER A 289 -10.66 -22.72 31.49
N PRO A 290 -11.45 -23.58 32.17
CA PRO A 290 -10.95 -24.82 32.75
C PRO A 290 -10.26 -25.76 31.74
N ASP A 291 -10.53 -25.59 30.44
CA ASP A 291 -9.87 -26.37 29.38
C ASP A 291 -8.46 -25.86 29.04
N GLY A 292 -8.10 -24.65 29.48
CA GLY A 292 -6.75 -24.04 29.36
C GLY A 292 -6.66 -22.77 28.49
N GLY A 293 -7.60 -22.53 27.56
CA GLY A 293 -7.61 -21.31 26.76
C GLY A 293 -8.32 -20.12 27.43
N PHE A 294 -8.19 -18.92 26.86
CA PHE A 294 -8.86 -17.70 27.31
C PHE A 294 -10.15 -17.42 26.52
N TYR A 295 -11.19 -17.01 27.24
CA TYR A 295 -12.48 -16.57 26.71
C TYR A 295 -12.38 -15.24 25.95
N SER A 296 -13.30 -15.00 25.02
CA SER A 296 -13.19 -13.90 24.05
C SER A 296 -13.56 -12.54 24.62
N ALA A 297 -14.62 -12.45 25.43
CA ALA A 297 -15.12 -11.17 25.94
C ALA A 297 -16.08 -11.31 27.14
N THR A 298 -16.30 -10.19 27.84
CA THR A 298 -17.45 -9.98 28.75
C THR A 298 -18.33 -8.84 28.24
N ASP A 299 -19.64 -9.02 28.31
CA ASP A 299 -20.66 -8.03 27.89
C ASP A 299 -20.61 -6.75 28.75
N ALA A 300 -21.24 -5.68 28.27
CA ALA A 300 -21.38 -4.41 28.98
C ALA A 300 -22.56 -4.42 29.97
N ASP A 301 -23.59 -5.23 29.68
CA ASP A 301 -24.84 -5.29 30.44
C ASP A 301 -24.79 -6.31 31.58
N SER A 302 -25.30 -5.92 32.75
CA SER A 302 -25.61 -6.82 33.87
C SER A 302 -27.07 -6.64 34.26
N GLU A 303 -27.85 -7.73 34.25
CA GLU A 303 -29.30 -7.69 34.47
C GLU A 303 -30.03 -6.73 33.50
N GLY A 304 -29.53 -6.60 32.27
CA GLY A 304 -30.07 -5.72 31.23
C GLY A 304 -29.82 -4.22 31.46
N VAL A 305 -28.90 -3.87 32.36
CA VAL A 305 -28.47 -2.49 32.62
C VAL A 305 -26.95 -2.41 32.42
N GLU A 306 -26.53 -1.56 31.48
CA GLU A 306 -25.11 -1.30 31.20
C GLU A 306 -24.38 -0.83 32.46
N GLY A 307 -23.16 -1.31 32.70
CA GLY A 307 -22.29 -0.80 33.76
C GLY A 307 -22.72 -1.10 35.21
N LYS A 308 -23.93 -1.62 35.45
CA LYS A 308 -24.50 -1.88 36.80
C LYS A 308 -23.56 -2.66 37.73
N PHE A 309 -22.82 -3.61 37.17
CA PHE A 309 -21.85 -4.43 37.90
C PHE A 309 -20.67 -3.60 38.45
N PHE A 310 -20.23 -2.57 37.73
CA PHE A 310 -18.98 -1.86 37.95
C PHE A 310 -19.09 -0.58 38.80
N VAL A 311 -20.28 0.02 38.88
CA VAL A 311 -20.49 1.32 39.54
C VAL A 311 -20.87 1.20 41.02
N TRP A 312 -20.59 2.27 41.77
CA TRP A 312 -20.71 2.30 43.24
C TRP A 312 -21.32 3.60 43.77
N THR A 313 -21.97 3.48 44.92
CA THR A 313 -22.35 4.60 45.78
C THR A 313 -21.50 4.61 47.05
N PRO A 314 -21.35 5.75 47.74
CA PRO A 314 -20.62 5.79 49.01
C PRO A 314 -21.19 4.82 50.06
N GLU A 315 -22.50 4.59 50.03
CA GLU A 315 -23.16 3.68 50.97
C GLU A 315 -22.84 2.21 50.67
N GLU A 316 -22.77 1.81 49.39
CA GLU A 316 -22.31 0.47 49.01
C GLU A 316 -20.85 0.23 49.43
N ILE A 317 -19.99 1.25 49.34
CA ILE A 317 -18.60 1.17 49.83
C ILE A 317 -18.56 1.05 51.35
N ARG A 318 -19.35 1.84 52.08
CA ARG A 318 -19.44 1.76 53.56
C ARG A 318 -19.79 0.34 54.04
N HIS A 319 -20.68 -0.34 53.33
CA HIS A 319 -21.05 -1.74 53.65
C HIS A 319 -19.97 -2.76 53.25
N ALA A 320 -19.07 -2.40 52.33
CA ALA A 320 -18.04 -3.30 51.81
C ALA A 320 -16.74 -3.28 52.62
N VAL A 321 -16.50 -2.23 53.42
CA VAL A 321 -15.25 -2.04 54.17
C VAL A 321 -15.46 -2.05 55.70
N PRO A 322 -14.42 -2.28 56.51
CA PRO A 322 -14.58 -2.51 57.95
C PRO A 322 -15.01 -1.28 58.77
N THR A 323 -14.66 -0.06 58.33
CA THR A 323 -14.89 1.17 59.08
C THR A 323 -15.37 2.32 58.20
N ASP A 324 -16.08 3.30 58.80
CA ASP A 324 -16.47 4.53 58.11
C ASP A 324 -15.27 5.36 57.63
N ASP A 325 -14.13 5.28 58.33
CA ASP A 325 -12.91 5.97 57.90
C ASP A 325 -12.30 5.30 56.67
N ASP A 326 -12.25 3.97 56.63
CA ASP A 326 -11.85 3.22 55.42
C ASP A 326 -12.73 3.59 54.23
N ALA A 327 -14.05 3.72 54.44
CA ALA A 327 -14.99 4.10 53.39
C ALA A 327 -14.72 5.52 52.90
N ARG A 328 -14.40 6.46 53.81
CA ARG A 328 -14.02 7.83 53.49
C ARG A 328 -12.73 7.87 52.65
N LEU A 329 -11.71 7.11 53.04
CA LEU A 329 -10.43 7.05 52.31
C LEU A 329 -10.62 6.48 50.90
N PHE A 330 -11.36 5.36 50.78
CA PHE A 330 -11.63 4.70 49.50
C PHE A 330 -12.46 5.60 48.56
N CYS A 331 -13.54 6.19 49.08
CA CYS A 331 -14.39 7.07 48.28
C CYS A 331 -13.64 8.32 47.80
N ALA A 332 -12.79 8.90 48.63
CA ALA A 332 -12.01 10.08 48.26
C ALA A 332 -10.96 9.79 47.19
N TYR A 333 -10.30 8.62 47.25
CA TYR A 333 -9.29 8.24 46.27
C TYR A 333 -9.89 7.90 44.89
N TYR A 334 -11.04 7.22 44.88
CA TYR A 334 -11.70 6.76 43.66
C TYR A 334 -12.85 7.66 43.15
N ASP A 335 -12.98 8.88 43.68
CA ASP A 335 -14.02 9.87 43.31
C ASP A 335 -15.45 9.29 43.38
N ILE A 336 -15.72 8.53 44.45
CA ILE A 336 -17.04 7.96 44.74
C ILE A 336 -17.82 8.97 45.57
N THR A 337 -18.79 9.64 44.96
CA THR A 337 -19.52 10.75 45.60
C THR A 337 -21.03 10.48 45.68
N PRO A 338 -21.76 11.15 46.59
CA PRO A 338 -23.22 11.02 46.66
C PRO A 338 -23.95 11.47 45.39
N GLY A 339 -23.36 12.37 44.60
CA GLY A 339 -23.94 12.84 43.33
C GLY A 339 -23.67 11.89 42.16
N GLY A 340 -22.67 11.02 42.30
CA GLY A 340 -22.15 10.19 41.23
C GLY A 340 -21.36 10.99 40.18
N ASN A 341 -20.62 10.27 39.34
CA ASN A 341 -20.01 10.80 38.12
C ASN A 341 -20.64 10.19 36.85
N TRP A 342 -21.60 9.25 37.00
CA TRP A 342 -22.36 8.62 35.93
C TRP A 342 -23.70 8.05 36.44
N GLU A 343 -24.84 8.49 35.87
CA GLU A 343 -26.19 7.99 36.22
C GLU A 343 -26.51 7.89 37.73
N HIS A 344 -26.14 8.92 38.51
CA HIS A 344 -26.29 8.98 39.97
C HIS A 344 -25.48 7.96 40.78
N LYS A 345 -24.54 7.27 40.13
CA LYS A 345 -23.52 6.42 40.75
C LYS A 345 -22.13 6.89 40.32
N SER A 346 -21.08 6.37 40.93
CA SER A 346 -19.71 6.64 40.53
C SER A 346 -19.09 5.43 39.85
N ILE A 347 -18.49 5.69 38.69
CA ILE A 347 -17.46 4.87 38.09
C ILE A 347 -16.17 5.19 38.85
N PRO A 348 -15.52 4.23 39.52
CA PRO A 348 -14.23 4.46 40.17
C PRO A 348 -13.20 5.00 39.17
N ASN A 349 -12.54 6.10 39.52
CA ASN A 349 -11.46 6.72 38.74
C ASN A 349 -10.51 7.49 39.68
N THR A 350 -9.32 7.83 39.21
CA THR A 350 -8.32 8.56 40.01
C THR A 350 -7.96 9.90 39.34
N PRO A 351 -8.86 10.91 39.37
CA PRO A 351 -8.68 12.17 38.66
C PRO A 351 -7.55 13.04 39.25
N GLN A 352 -7.13 12.75 40.48
CA GLN A 352 -6.06 13.42 41.19
C GLN A 352 -4.97 12.41 41.58
N PRO A 353 -3.68 12.82 41.57
CA PRO A 353 -2.59 12.00 42.11
C PRO A 353 -2.82 11.67 43.59
N ILE A 354 -2.30 10.51 44.02
CA ILE A 354 -2.46 10.03 45.41
C ILE A 354 -1.89 11.03 46.42
N GLU A 355 -0.87 11.80 46.05
CA GLU A 355 -0.25 12.83 46.88
C GLU A 355 -1.21 13.99 47.18
N GLU A 356 -2.02 14.39 46.20
CA GLU A 356 -3.01 15.45 46.37
C GLU A 356 -4.16 14.99 47.25
N VAL A 357 -4.68 13.78 47.00
CA VAL A 357 -5.75 13.19 47.81
C VAL A 357 -5.29 12.99 49.25
N ALA A 358 -4.08 12.45 49.47
CA ALA A 358 -3.53 12.24 50.80
C ALA A 358 -3.35 13.56 51.58
N ARG A 359 -2.91 14.63 50.89
CA ARG A 359 -2.82 15.98 51.47
C ARG A 359 -4.19 16.49 51.92
N ASP A 360 -5.21 16.32 51.09
CA ASP A 360 -6.57 16.80 51.38
C ASP A 360 -7.21 15.99 52.53
N LEU A 361 -6.88 14.69 52.63
CA LEU A 361 -7.27 13.80 53.72
C LEU A 361 -6.38 13.94 54.98
N ARG A 362 -5.29 14.72 54.92
CA ARG A 362 -4.31 14.96 55.99
C ARG A 362 -3.62 13.69 56.50
N ILE A 363 -3.30 12.77 55.59
CA ILE A 363 -2.52 11.55 55.86
C ILE A 363 -1.31 11.49 54.93
N SER A 364 -0.37 10.57 55.16
CA SER A 364 0.73 10.38 54.21
C SER A 364 0.27 9.64 52.96
N PRO A 365 0.88 9.88 51.78
CA PRO A 365 0.57 9.12 50.56
C PRO A 365 0.78 7.61 50.72
N GLU A 366 1.73 7.22 51.56
CA GLU A 366 2.03 5.81 51.85
C GLU A 366 0.93 5.17 52.70
N ASP A 367 0.42 5.86 53.72
CA ASP A 367 -0.71 5.37 54.52
C ASP A 367 -1.98 5.22 53.67
N LEU A 368 -2.23 6.17 52.75
CA LEU A 368 -3.34 6.07 51.80
C LEU A 368 -3.17 4.87 50.88
N ARG A 369 -1.98 4.66 50.31
CA ARG A 369 -1.68 3.51 49.44
C ARG A 369 -1.91 2.19 50.17
N GLN A 370 -1.37 2.04 51.37
CA GLN A 370 -1.56 0.85 52.20
C GLN A 370 -3.03 0.61 52.58
N ALA A 371 -3.80 1.69 52.81
CA ALA A 371 -5.24 1.59 53.01
C ALA A 371 -5.93 1.07 51.74
N ILE A 372 -5.66 1.65 50.56
CA ILE A 372 -6.28 1.21 49.30
C ILE A 372 -5.92 -0.25 48.97
N ASP A 373 -4.66 -0.64 49.12
CA ASP A 373 -4.21 -2.03 48.88
C ASP A 373 -4.92 -3.04 49.79
N ARG A 374 -5.20 -2.66 51.05
CA ARG A 374 -5.98 -3.47 51.99
C ARG A 374 -7.47 -3.52 51.63
N LEU A 375 -8.04 -2.42 51.16
CA LEU A 375 -9.48 -2.26 50.99
C LEU A 375 -10.00 -2.73 49.64
N LYS A 376 -9.21 -2.59 48.56
CA LYS A 376 -9.59 -3.00 47.20
C LYS A 376 -10.07 -4.46 47.13
N PRO A 377 -9.39 -5.46 47.73
CA PRO A 377 -9.85 -6.85 47.73
C PRO A 377 -11.21 -7.05 48.42
N LEU A 378 -11.52 -6.28 49.48
CA LEU A 378 -12.81 -6.36 50.19
C LEU A 378 -13.96 -5.83 49.32
N VAL A 379 -13.73 -4.70 48.65
CA VAL A 379 -14.69 -4.13 47.69
C VAL A 379 -14.90 -5.08 46.51
N TYR A 380 -13.84 -5.72 46.02
CA TYR A 380 -13.93 -6.75 44.99
C TYR A 380 -14.74 -7.97 45.46
N GLU A 381 -14.55 -8.45 46.69
CA GLU A 381 -15.32 -9.58 47.24
C GLU A 381 -16.83 -9.28 47.25
N VAL A 382 -17.22 -8.06 47.63
CA VAL A 382 -18.63 -7.63 47.55
C VAL A 382 -19.10 -7.58 46.11
N ARG A 383 -18.28 -7.08 45.18
CA ARG A 383 -18.62 -7.06 43.74
C ARG A 383 -18.83 -8.45 43.16
N SER A 384 -17.99 -9.41 43.53
CA SER A 384 -18.04 -10.79 43.04
C SER A 384 -19.36 -11.52 43.35
N LYS A 385 -20.12 -11.01 44.33
CA LYS A 385 -21.45 -11.52 44.71
C LYS A 385 -22.60 -10.90 43.89
N ARG A 386 -22.33 -9.86 43.09
CA ARG A 386 -23.30 -9.29 42.14
C ARG A 386 -23.46 -10.24 40.94
N VAL A 387 -24.56 -10.11 40.20
CA VAL A 387 -24.72 -10.82 38.93
C VAL A 387 -23.66 -10.27 37.96
N PRO A 388 -22.76 -11.12 37.42
CA PRO A 388 -21.74 -10.64 36.48
C PRO A 388 -22.34 -10.34 35.09
N PRO A 389 -21.68 -9.51 34.28
CA PRO A 389 -22.02 -9.40 32.86
C PRO A 389 -21.91 -10.76 32.14
N GLY A 390 -22.60 -10.90 31.02
CA GLY A 390 -22.55 -12.12 30.21
C GLY A 390 -21.13 -12.43 29.74
N LEU A 391 -20.67 -13.66 29.92
CA LEU A 391 -19.38 -14.13 29.42
C LEU A 391 -19.56 -14.72 28.02
N ASP A 392 -18.81 -14.22 27.05
CA ASP A 392 -18.64 -14.89 25.76
C ASP A 392 -17.53 -15.93 25.87
N ASP A 393 -17.95 -17.18 26.04
CA ASP A 393 -17.11 -18.34 26.33
C ASP A 393 -16.39 -18.92 25.09
N LYS A 394 -16.44 -18.23 23.95
CA LYS A 394 -15.68 -18.62 22.76
C LYS A 394 -14.17 -18.48 23.01
N ILE A 395 -13.41 -19.48 22.60
CA ILE A 395 -11.94 -19.43 22.54
C ILE A 395 -11.55 -19.26 21.07
N LEU A 396 -10.96 -18.11 20.75
CA LEU A 396 -10.50 -17.76 19.40
C LEU A 396 -8.97 -17.86 19.30
N THR A 397 -8.47 -18.60 18.32
CA THR A 397 -7.03 -18.88 18.15
C THR A 397 -6.21 -17.60 18.04
N ALA A 398 -6.60 -16.65 17.18
CA ALA A 398 -5.88 -15.38 17.02
C ALA A 398 -5.77 -14.57 18.33
N TRP A 399 -6.88 -14.42 19.06
CA TRP A 399 -6.92 -13.59 20.26
C TRP A 399 -6.18 -14.24 21.43
N ASN A 400 -6.25 -15.57 21.52
CA ASN A 400 -5.43 -16.32 22.46
C ASN A 400 -3.94 -16.21 22.12
N GLY A 401 -3.55 -16.23 20.84
CA GLY A 401 -2.16 -15.96 20.43
C GLY A 401 -1.64 -14.61 20.92
N MET A 402 -2.46 -13.55 20.85
CA MET A 402 -2.11 -12.23 21.40
C MET A 402 -1.99 -12.26 22.92
N MET A 403 -2.89 -12.94 23.64
CA MET A 403 -2.82 -13.04 25.09
C MET A 403 -1.64 -13.90 25.56
N ILE A 404 -1.33 -15.00 24.87
CA ILE A 404 -0.14 -15.83 25.11
C ILE A 404 1.13 -14.97 25.00
N SER A 405 1.22 -14.12 23.96
CA SER A 405 2.31 -13.15 23.84
C SER A 405 2.37 -12.17 25.03
N ALA A 406 1.23 -11.63 25.46
CA ALA A 406 1.18 -10.73 26.63
C ALA A 406 1.57 -11.43 27.94
N MET A 407 1.15 -12.68 28.14
CA MET A 407 1.51 -13.53 29.27
C MET A 407 3.02 -13.82 29.30
N ALA A 408 3.61 -14.16 28.15
CA ALA A 408 5.05 -14.41 28.03
C ALA A 408 5.89 -13.15 28.32
N GLU A 409 5.50 -12.00 27.76
CA GLU A 409 6.13 -10.71 28.07
C GLU A 409 5.92 -10.31 29.53
N GLY A 410 4.75 -10.60 30.10
CA GLY A 410 4.42 -10.38 31.51
C GLY A 410 5.35 -11.15 32.43
N ALA A 411 5.51 -12.46 32.20
CA ALA A 411 6.44 -13.31 32.93
C ALA A 411 7.87 -12.76 32.86
N ARG A 412 8.31 -12.40 31.64
CA ARG A 412 9.65 -11.88 31.38
C ARG A 412 9.92 -10.58 32.14
N VAL A 413 9.02 -9.60 32.04
CA VAL A 413 9.22 -8.24 32.56
C VAL A 413 8.91 -8.14 34.06
N LEU A 414 7.87 -8.84 34.54
CA LEU A 414 7.41 -8.79 35.94
C LEU A 414 8.12 -9.80 36.84
N GLY A 415 8.64 -10.90 36.26
CA GLY A 415 9.38 -11.93 36.99
C GLY A 415 8.50 -12.90 37.80
N ASP A 416 7.22 -13.02 37.44
CA ASP A 416 6.26 -13.93 38.08
C ASP A 416 5.95 -15.11 37.14
N THR A 417 6.21 -16.34 37.59
CA THR A 417 6.14 -17.54 36.75
C THR A 417 4.70 -17.94 36.39
N LYS A 418 3.71 -17.52 37.17
CA LYS A 418 2.30 -17.84 36.92
C LYS A 418 1.81 -17.37 35.54
N TYR A 419 2.40 -16.29 35.03
CA TYR A 419 2.07 -15.78 33.69
C TYR A 419 2.68 -16.65 32.59
N LEU A 420 3.89 -17.19 32.80
CA LEU A 420 4.50 -18.13 31.85
C LEU A 420 3.66 -19.42 31.79
N GLU A 421 3.32 -19.96 32.96
CA GLU A 421 2.48 -21.16 33.11
C GLU A 421 1.12 -20.98 32.43
N GLY A 422 0.42 -19.87 32.66
CA GLY A 422 -0.86 -19.59 31.98
C GLY A 422 -0.73 -19.43 30.46
N GLY A 423 0.41 -18.92 29.97
CA GLY A 423 0.71 -18.87 28.55
C GLY A 423 0.97 -20.25 27.94
N GLU A 424 1.72 -21.11 28.63
CA GLU A 424 2.01 -22.49 28.24
C GLU A 424 0.73 -23.35 28.20
N GLU A 425 -0.12 -23.26 29.23
CA GLU A 425 -1.41 -23.97 29.27
C GLU A 425 -2.32 -23.61 28.09
N ALA A 426 -2.42 -22.32 27.76
CA ALA A 426 -3.20 -21.84 26.63
C ALA A 426 -2.59 -22.28 25.29
N ALA A 427 -1.27 -22.19 25.13
CA ALA A 427 -0.59 -22.65 23.92
C ALA A 427 -0.78 -24.15 23.69
N ASP A 428 -0.60 -24.97 24.74
CA ASP A 428 -0.79 -26.42 24.70
C ASP A 428 -2.24 -26.78 24.37
N PHE A 429 -3.22 -26.06 24.95
CA PHE A 429 -4.63 -26.22 24.59
C PHE A 429 -4.84 -25.97 23.09
N LEU A 430 -4.32 -24.89 22.54
CA LEU A 430 -4.49 -24.60 21.10
C LEU A 430 -3.80 -25.64 20.22
N LEU A 431 -2.55 -26.01 20.54
CA LEU A 431 -1.78 -26.96 19.74
C LEU A 431 -2.32 -28.40 19.77
N ARG A 432 -3.04 -28.75 20.84
CA ARG A 432 -3.71 -30.05 21.02
C ARG A 432 -5.14 -30.07 20.49
N THR A 433 -5.96 -29.08 20.86
CA THR A 433 -7.41 -29.07 20.64
C THR A 433 -7.81 -28.34 19.36
N MET A 434 -7.11 -27.26 19.01
CA MET A 434 -7.40 -26.45 17.82
C MET A 434 -6.66 -26.95 16.58
N ARG A 435 -5.78 -27.95 16.71
CA ARG A 435 -5.11 -28.56 15.57
C ARG A 435 -6.08 -29.45 14.77
N ARG A 436 -6.11 -29.24 13.46
CA ARG A 436 -6.86 -30.05 12.51
C ARG A 436 -6.09 -31.31 12.10
N PRO A 437 -6.77 -32.36 11.62
CA PRO A 437 -6.11 -33.59 11.16
C PRO A 437 -5.11 -33.39 10.02
N ASP A 438 -5.27 -32.35 9.20
CA ASP A 438 -4.36 -31.97 8.10
C ASP A 438 -3.23 -31.03 8.56
N ASN A 439 -2.99 -30.95 9.88
CA ASN A 439 -2.08 -30.01 10.53
C ASN A 439 -2.40 -28.52 10.29
N GLY A 440 -3.61 -28.19 9.83
CA GLY A 440 -4.14 -26.84 9.90
C GLY A 440 -4.62 -26.47 11.31
N LEU A 441 -5.17 -25.27 11.47
CA LEU A 441 -5.81 -24.80 12.70
C LEU A 441 -7.32 -24.61 12.51
N TYR A 442 -8.07 -24.85 13.59
CA TYR A 442 -9.43 -24.35 13.78
C TYR A 442 -9.38 -22.92 14.32
N ARG A 443 -10.43 -22.15 14.04
CA ARG A 443 -10.55 -20.76 14.49
C ARG A 443 -11.16 -20.64 15.89
N THR A 444 -12.26 -21.34 16.09
CA THR A 444 -13.14 -21.16 17.26
C THR A 444 -13.35 -22.48 18.00
N TYR A 445 -13.33 -22.42 19.32
CA TYR A 445 -13.76 -23.49 20.20
C TYR A 445 -14.84 -22.97 21.14
N ARG A 446 -15.95 -23.72 21.21
CA ARG A 446 -17.04 -23.42 22.11
C ARG A 446 -17.79 -24.71 22.45
N LEU A 447 -18.27 -24.84 23.69
CA LEU A 447 -19.07 -25.97 24.15
C LEU A 447 -18.45 -27.35 23.81
N GLY A 448 -17.14 -27.50 24.03
CA GLY A 448 -16.44 -28.78 23.80
C GLY A 448 -16.08 -29.06 22.33
N LYS A 449 -16.28 -28.11 21.42
CA LYS A 449 -16.10 -28.34 19.97
C LYS A 449 -15.25 -27.26 19.29
N ALA A 450 -14.09 -27.68 18.78
CA ALA A 450 -13.31 -26.90 17.83
C ALA A 450 -13.94 -26.97 16.43
N HIS A 451 -14.13 -25.83 15.78
CA HIS A 451 -14.76 -25.76 14.47
C HIS A 451 -14.32 -24.50 13.68
N LEU A 452 -14.71 -24.48 12.40
CA LEU A 452 -14.33 -23.50 11.37
C LEU A 452 -12.84 -23.44 11.07
N ASN A 453 -12.50 -23.34 9.79
CA ASN A 453 -11.11 -23.23 9.38
C ASN A 453 -10.53 -21.90 9.85
N ALA A 454 -9.30 -21.93 10.36
CA ALA A 454 -8.55 -20.73 10.73
C ALA A 454 -8.25 -19.83 9.52
N CYS A 455 -8.26 -18.52 9.78
CA CYS A 455 -7.81 -17.47 8.87
C CYS A 455 -6.34 -17.09 9.15
N LEU A 456 -5.74 -16.22 8.34
CA LEU A 456 -4.33 -15.83 8.44
C LEU A 456 -3.94 -15.32 9.84
N ASP A 457 -4.79 -14.50 10.44
CA ASP A 457 -4.63 -13.92 11.77
C ASP A 457 -4.43 -14.99 12.85
N ASP A 458 -5.17 -16.10 12.78
CA ASP A 458 -5.06 -17.21 13.72
C ASP A 458 -3.66 -17.85 13.67
N TYR A 459 -3.12 -18.11 12.47
CA TYR A 459 -1.76 -18.65 12.33
C TYR A 459 -0.70 -17.63 12.75
N ALA A 460 -0.86 -16.37 12.33
CA ALA A 460 0.10 -15.32 12.58
C ALA A 460 0.22 -14.96 14.07
N CYS A 461 -0.92 -14.75 14.75
CA CYS A 461 -0.92 -14.37 16.16
C CYS A 461 -0.50 -15.52 17.07
N LEU A 462 -0.90 -16.76 16.76
CA LEU A 462 -0.41 -17.93 17.50
C LEU A 462 1.11 -18.08 17.33
N ALA A 463 1.62 -18.01 16.09
CA ALA A 463 3.06 -18.08 15.85
C ALA A 463 3.84 -16.96 16.57
N GLU A 464 3.32 -15.73 16.60
CA GLU A 464 3.93 -14.65 17.39
C GLU A 464 3.96 -14.96 18.89
N GLY A 465 2.84 -15.44 19.45
CA GLY A 465 2.76 -15.86 20.85
C GLY A 465 3.70 -17.00 21.20
N LEU A 466 3.88 -17.98 20.31
CA LEU A 466 4.80 -19.10 20.51
C LEU A 466 6.28 -18.67 20.50
N ILE A 467 6.65 -17.71 19.63
CA ILE A 467 8.00 -17.12 19.65
C ILE A 467 8.20 -16.36 20.96
N ASP A 468 7.21 -15.57 21.38
CA ASP A 468 7.30 -14.80 22.64
C ASP A 468 7.35 -15.72 23.87
N LEU A 469 6.65 -16.86 23.89
CA LEU A 469 6.77 -17.89 24.94
C LEU A 469 8.17 -18.47 25.03
N TYR A 470 8.73 -18.90 23.89
CA TYR A 470 10.09 -19.42 23.84
C TYR A 470 11.11 -18.38 24.34
N GLU A 471 11.03 -17.15 23.83
CA GLU A 471 11.87 -16.05 24.32
C GLU A 471 11.54 -15.64 25.77
N GLY A 472 10.38 -16.01 26.29
CA GLY A 472 10.00 -15.85 27.70
C GLY A 472 10.70 -16.84 28.63
N GLY A 473 11.26 -17.92 28.08
CA GLY A 473 11.93 -19.00 28.80
C GLY A 473 11.17 -20.34 28.78
N ALA A 474 10.14 -20.48 27.93
CA ALA A 474 9.49 -21.77 27.69
C ALA A 474 10.34 -22.69 26.79
N HIS A 475 9.94 -23.96 26.66
CA HIS A 475 10.73 -24.96 25.92
C HIS A 475 10.83 -24.67 24.40
N GLU A 476 11.94 -25.12 23.78
CA GLU A 476 12.25 -24.86 22.35
C GLU A 476 11.18 -25.37 21.37
N GLY A 477 10.42 -26.40 21.73
CA GLY A 477 9.35 -26.95 20.88
C GLY A 477 8.26 -25.93 20.47
N TYR A 478 8.06 -24.83 21.23
CA TYR A 478 7.15 -23.76 20.80
C TYR A 478 7.73 -22.97 19.61
N LEU A 479 9.05 -22.75 19.58
CA LEU A 479 9.71 -22.10 18.45
C LEU A 479 9.65 -22.98 17.19
N ASP A 480 9.82 -24.29 17.33
CA ASP A 480 9.67 -25.25 16.23
C ASP A 480 8.26 -25.21 15.63
N GLU A 481 7.25 -25.16 16.49
CA GLU A 481 5.87 -25.04 16.05
C GLU A 481 5.59 -23.68 15.40
N ALA A 482 6.20 -22.59 15.87
CA ALA A 482 6.13 -21.29 15.20
C ALA A 482 6.73 -21.34 13.78
N VAL A 483 7.86 -22.04 13.58
CA VAL A 483 8.43 -22.29 12.24
C VAL A 483 7.45 -23.04 11.36
N ARG A 484 6.83 -24.11 11.88
CA ARG A 484 5.83 -24.90 11.14
C ARG A 484 4.63 -24.03 10.70
N LEU A 485 4.13 -23.17 11.59
CA LEU A 485 3.04 -22.24 11.28
C LEU A 485 3.47 -21.20 10.24
N ALA A 486 4.69 -20.67 10.33
CA ALA A 486 5.24 -19.73 9.35
C ALA A 486 5.36 -20.35 7.94
N GLU A 487 5.77 -21.61 7.84
CA GLU A 487 5.79 -22.34 6.58
C GLU A 487 4.39 -22.53 5.99
N ARG A 488 3.38 -22.81 6.83
CA ARG A 488 1.97 -22.85 6.40
C ARG A 488 1.46 -21.48 5.96
N ILE A 489 1.85 -20.39 6.63
CA ILE A 489 1.51 -19.02 6.21
C ILE A 489 1.95 -18.78 4.76
N ILE A 490 3.21 -19.10 4.44
CA ILE A 490 3.73 -18.94 3.07
C ILE A 490 3.00 -19.87 2.08
N ALA A 491 2.84 -21.15 2.44
CA ALA A 491 2.25 -22.14 1.54
C ALA A 491 0.78 -21.84 1.20
N ASP A 492 -0.02 -21.48 2.21
CA ASP A 492 -1.47 -21.42 2.10
C ASP A 492 -2.01 -20.02 1.82
N PHE A 493 -1.30 -18.95 2.24
CA PHE A 493 -1.84 -17.60 2.25
C PHE A 493 -1.12 -16.61 1.32
N SER A 494 0.11 -16.88 0.86
CA SER A 494 0.85 -15.92 0.02
C SER A 494 0.16 -15.60 -1.31
N ASP A 495 0.15 -14.31 -1.66
CA ASP A 495 -0.12 -13.81 -3.01
C ASP A 495 1.21 -13.68 -3.76
N ALA A 496 1.47 -14.62 -4.68
CA ALA A 496 2.70 -14.65 -5.46
C ALA A 496 2.77 -13.54 -6.53
N GLU A 497 1.65 -12.94 -6.92
CA GLU A 497 1.60 -11.93 -7.98
C GLU A 497 1.83 -10.51 -7.44
N HIS A 498 1.23 -10.19 -6.29
CA HIS A 498 1.27 -8.83 -5.73
C HIS A 498 2.01 -8.74 -4.39
N GLY A 499 2.46 -9.86 -3.82
CA GLY A 499 3.00 -9.92 -2.46
C GLY A 499 1.91 -9.82 -1.39
N GLY A 500 2.33 -9.96 -0.13
CA GLY A 500 1.40 -10.04 1.01
C GLY A 500 0.66 -11.36 1.09
N PHE A 501 -0.37 -11.37 1.93
CA PHE A 501 -1.11 -12.58 2.28
C PHE A 501 -2.62 -12.35 2.15
N PHE A 502 -3.32 -13.39 1.70
CA PHE A 502 -4.79 -13.47 1.73
C PHE A 502 -5.29 -13.78 3.14
N THR A 503 -6.50 -13.31 3.46
CA THR A 503 -7.16 -13.57 4.75
C THR A 503 -7.47 -15.05 4.95
N THR A 504 -7.93 -15.75 3.90
CA THR A 504 -8.26 -17.19 3.94
C THR A 504 -7.21 -18.03 3.22
N ALA A 505 -7.11 -19.34 3.51
CA ALA A 505 -6.19 -20.26 2.84
C ALA A 505 -6.61 -20.61 1.40
N LYS A 506 -5.68 -21.10 0.56
CA LYS A 506 -5.95 -21.50 -0.85
C LYS A 506 -7.06 -22.58 -0.99
N ASN A 507 -7.19 -23.44 0.01
CA ASN A 507 -8.18 -24.53 0.07
C ASN A 507 -9.37 -24.20 1.00
N HIS A 508 -9.53 -22.93 1.39
CA HIS A 508 -10.66 -22.48 2.18
C HIS A 508 -11.96 -22.50 1.35
N GLU A 509 -13.12 -22.35 2.01
CA GLU A 509 -14.39 -22.11 1.34
C GLU A 509 -14.25 -20.97 0.30
N SER A 510 -14.69 -21.21 -0.93
CA SER A 510 -14.64 -20.22 -2.00
C SER A 510 -15.79 -19.22 -1.87
N LEU A 511 -15.45 -17.96 -1.60
CA LEU A 511 -16.37 -16.82 -1.55
C LEU A 511 -16.25 -15.98 -2.84
N ILE A 512 -17.07 -14.93 -2.97
CA ILE A 512 -17.10 -14.05 -4.14
C ILE A 512 -15.76 -13.34 -4.42
N VAL A 513 -14.92 -13.18 -3.40
CA VAL A 513 -13.57 -12.62 -3.47
C VAL A 513 -12.74 -13.17 -2.32
N ARG A 514 -11.43 -13.32 -2.54
CA ARG A 514 -10.47 -13.64 -1.48
C ARG A 514 -9.82 -12.33 -1.03
N SER A 515 -10.19 -11.87 0.16
CA SER A 515 -9.75 -10.58 0.70
C SER A 515 -8.30 -10.60 1.18
N ARG A 516 -7.76 -9.39 1.41
CA ARG A 516 -6.45 -9.16 2.02
C ARG A 516 -6.53 -7.95 2.93
N GLU A 517 -6.12 -8.13 4.17
CA GLU A 517 -6.13 -7.08 5.18
C GLU A 517 -4.79 -6.33 5.23
N GLY A 518 -4.82 -5.03 4.95
CA GLY A 518 -3.65 -4.15 5.00
C GLY A 518 -3.51 -3.38 6.31
N PRO A 519 -4.37 -2.37 6.55
CA PRO A 519 -4.28 -1.50 7.71
C PRO A 519 -4.61 -2.23 9.01
N ASP A 520 -4.04 -1.76 10.12
CA ASP A 520 -4.37 -2.20 11.46
C ASP A 520 -5.78 -1.70 11.85
N GLY A 521 -6.58 -2.57 12.45
CA GLY A 521 -7.89 -2.26 13.02
C GLY A 521 -7.84 -2.17 14.55
N ALA A 522 -8.88 -2.68 15.21
CA ALA A 522 -8.86 -2.89 16.67
C ALA A 522 -7.77 -3.92 17.06
N THR A 523 -7.50 -4.86 16.15
CA THR A 523 -6.36 -5.77 16.20
C THR A 523 -5.33 -5.40 15.13
N PRO A 524 -4.04 -5.73 15.31
CA PRO A 524 -3.06 -5.60 14.24
C PRO A 524 -3.45 -6.46 13.03
N SER A 525 -3.14 -5.99 11.82
CA SER A 525 -3.45 -6.72 10.59
C SER A 525 -2.79 -8.10 10.57
N GLY A 526 -3.52 -9.12 10.14
CA GLY A 526 -2.96 -10.47 9.98
C GLY A 526 -1.73 -10.51 9.07
N ASN A 527 -1.69 -9.66 8.03
CA ASN A 527 -0.53 -9.51 7.14
C ASN A 527 0.68 -8.92 7.88
N ALA A 528 0.47 -7.92 8.73
CA ALA A 528 1.54 -7.27 9.49
C ALA A 528 2.12 -8.18 10.58
N VAL A 529 1.27 -8.96 11.28
CA VAL A 529 1.72 -9.96 12.27
C VAL A 529 2.47 -11.10 11.58
N ALA A 530 1.97 -11.61 10.45
CA ALA A 530 2.66 -12.63 9.67
C ALA A 530 4.04 -12.15 9.20
N ALA A 531 4.14 -10.91 8.73
CA ALA A 531 5.41 -10.30 8.35
C ALA A 531 6.39 -10.18 9.53
N MET A 532 5.89 -9.85 10.74
CA MET A 532 6.71 -9.81 11.96
C MET A 532 7.25 -11.20 12.34
N VAL A 533 6.38 -12.22 12.34
CA VAL A 533 6.77 -13.62 12.62
C VAL A 533 7.85 -14.08 11.65
N LEU A 534 7.64 -13.90 10.36
CA LEU A 534 8.59 -14.27 9.32
C LEU A 534 9.92 -13.51 9.46
N ALA A 535 9.86 -12.21 9.74
CA ALA A 535 11.06 -11.41 9.98
C ALA A 535 11.86 -11.95 11.18
N ARG A 536 11.23 -12.18 12.34
CA ARG A 536 11.90 -12.72 13.54
C ARG A 536 12.50 -14.09 13.30
N LEU A 537 11.73 -15.02 12.72
CA LEU A 537 12.21 -16.38 12.42
C LEU A 537 13.35 -16.37 11.39
N SER A 538 13.36 -15.41 10.45
CA SER A 538 14.48 -15.25 9.52
C SER A 538 15.79 -14.94 10.24
N PHE A 539 15.75 -14.22 11.37
CA PHE A 539 16.94 -13.93 12.17
C PHE A 539 17.28 -15.05 13.17
N HIS A 540 16.29 -15.77 13.71
CA HIS A 540 16.57 -16.96 14.53
C HIS A 540 17.32 -18.04 13.73
N TYR A 541 16.90 -18.28 12.49
CA TYR A 541 17.35 -19.43 11.68
C TYR A 541 18.16 -19.07 10.42
N ALA A 542 18.44 -17.79 10.17
CA ALA A 542 19.10 -17.33 8.94
C ALA A 542 18.38 -17.75 7.63
N ARG A 543 17.03 -17.74 7.63
CA ARG A 543 16.19 -18.15 6.50
C ARG A 543 15.79 -16.97 5.61
N ASP A 544 16.45 -16.83 4.46
CA ASP A 544 16.24 -15.71 3.53
C ASP A 544 14.85 -15.73 2.87
N GLU A 545 14.25 -16.91 2.70
CA GLU A 545 12.89 -17.05 2.18
C GLU A 545 11.85 -16.40 3.11
N PHE A 546 12.04 -16.48 4.44
CA PHE A 546 11.18 -15.82 5.41
C PHE A 546 11.39 -14.30 5.39
N ARG A 547 12.65 -13.86 5.30
CA ARG A 547 13.00 -12.43 5.18
C ARG A 547 12.38 -11.80 3.92
N THR A 548 12.45 -12.52 2.82
CA THR A 548 11.86 -12.12 1.53
C THR A 548 10.34 -12.05 1.62
N ALA A 549 9.69 -13.05 2.20
CA ALA A 549 8.23 -13.05 2.38
C ALA A 549 7.77 -11.89 3.27
N ALA A 550 8.46 -11.62 4.38
CA ALA A 550 8.18 -10.47 5.25
C ALA A 550 8.33 -9.14 4.51
N THR A 551 9.41 -8.98 3.74
CA THR A 551 9.66 -7.76 2.94
C THR A 551 8.56 -7.54 1.90
N ASN A 552 8.16 -8.58 1.18
CA ASN A 552 7.11 -8.49 0.17
C ASN A 552 5.74 -8.20 0.80
N ALA A 553 5.46 -8.69 2.00
CA ALA A 553 4.23 -8.39 2.72
C ALA A 553 4.09 -6.92 3.11
N ILE A 554 5.20 -6.25 3.43
CA ILE A 554 5.21 -4.80 3.66
C ILE A 554 5.09 -4.04 2.34
N ARG A 555 5.88 -4.43 1.33
CA ARG A 555 5.90 -3.71 0.04
C ARG A 555 4.56 -3.76 -0.67
N ALA A 556 3.78 -4.85 -0.53
CA ALA A 556 2.44 -4.95 -1.07
C ALA A 556 1.58 -3.73 -0.69
N TYR A 557 1.67 -3.26 0.56
CA TYR A 557 0.91 -2.11 1.04
C TYR A 557 1.68 -0.78 0.99
N GLY A 558 2.87 -0.73 0.38
CA GLY A 558 3.73 0.45 0.45
C GLY A 558 3.09 1.76 -0.04
N ARG A 559 2.21 1.70 -1.07
CA ARG A 559 1.44 2.87 -1.51
C ARG A 559 0.45 3.37 -0.45
N GLN A 560 -0.20 2.45 0.28
CA GLN A 560 -1.14 2.80 1.33
C GLN A 560 -0.39 3.28 2.58
N ILE A 561 0.72 2.64 2.94
CA ILE A 561 1.61 3.05 4.02
C ILE A 561 2.13 4.47 3.78
N ALA A 562 2.59 4.80 2.57
CA ALA A 562 3.04 6.15 2.26
C ALA A 562 1.92 7.21 2.36
N ARG A 563 0.65 6.82 2.15
CA ARG A 563 -0.50 7.74 2.18
C ARG A 563 -1.10 7.89 3.58
N TYR A 564 -1.17 6.80 4.34
CA TYR A 564 -1.82 6.72 5.65
C TYR A 564 -0.96 5.95 6.66
N PRO A 565 0.30 6.35 6.90
CA PRO A 565 1.27 5.56 7.66
C PRO A 565 0.81 5.22 9.08
N ARG A 566 0.04 6.09 9.74
CA ARG A 566 -0.54 5.83 11.07
C ARG A 566 -1.41 4.57 11.11
N ALA A 567 -2.12 4.24 10.03
CA ALA A 567 -2.98 3.06 9.97
C ALA A 567 -2.19 1.74 9.82
N PHE A 568 -0.85 1.79 9.83
CA PHE A 568 0.03 0.65 9.57
C PHE A 568 1.13 0.53 10.64
N ALA A 569 0.85 0.89 11.89
CA ALA A 569 1.82 0.91 12.99
C ALA A 569 2.53 -0.45 13.22
N LYS A 570 1.82 -1.58 13.09
CA LYS A 570 2.46 -2.92 13.18
C LYS A 570 3.39 -3.17 11.98
N SER A 571 2.93 -2.85 10.77
CA SER A 571 3.75 -2.96 9.54
C SER A 571 5.02 -2.10 9.63
N LEU A 572 4.90 -0.88 10.14
CA LEU A 572 6.02 0.02 10.37
C LEU A 572 6.99 -0.50 11.45
N SER A 573 6.50 -1.25 12.43
CA SER A 573 7.37 -1.96 13.38
C SER A 573 8.17 -3.09 12.70
N VAL A 574 7.61 -3.75 11.69
CA VAL A 574 8.34 -4.72 10.85
C VAL A 574 9.40 -4.02 10.00
N VAL A 575 9.06 -2.85 9.43
CA VAL A 575 10.03 -2.00 8.70
C VAL A 575 11.22 -1.65 9.59
N ASP A 576 10.95 -1.22 10.82
CA ASP A 576 12.00 -0.89 11.80
C ASP A 576 12.95 -2.07 12.05
N LEU A 577 12.40 -3.27 12.27
CA LEU A 577 13.17 -4.50 12.45
C LEU A 577 14.01 -4.85 11.20
N LEU A 578 13.39 -4.90 10.02
CA LEU A 578 14.06 -5.34 8.79
C LEU A 578 15.16 -4.38 8.31
N LEU A 579 15.01 -3.08 8.56
CA LEU A 579 16.00 -2.06 8.18
C LEU A 579 17.25 -2.05 9.08
N ASN A 580 17.10 -2.48 10.34
CA ASN A 580 18.13 -2.26 11.36
C ASN A 580 18.69 -3.56 11.97
N GLY A 581 17.99 -4.67 11.74
CA GLY A 581 18.26 -5.96 12.34
C GLY A 581 17.92 -6.00 13.83
N PRO A 582 17.86 -7.20 14.41
CA PRO A 582 17.63 -7.36 15.84
C PRO A 582 18.92 -7.18 16.66
N VAL A 583 18.73 -7.06 17.97
CA VAL A 583 19.77 -7.43 18.95
C VAL A 583 19.61 -8.93 19.21
N GLU A 584 20.65 -9.70 18.90
CA GLU A 584 20.64 -11.16 19.03
C GLU A 584 21.23 -11.54 20.38
N LEU A 585 20.47 -12.27 21.20
CA LEU A 585 20.87 -12.66 22.55
C LEU A 585 20.92 -14.18 22.64
N ALA A 586 22.07 -14.74 23.02
CA ALA A 586 22.18 -16.15 23.36
C ALA A 586 22.56 -16.30 24.83
N LEU A 587 21.64 -16.86 25.62
CA LEU A 587 21.83 -17.07 27.05
C LEU A 587 22.16 -18.55 27.31
N VAL A 588 23.37 -18.81 27.79
CA VAL A 588 23.89 -20.16 28.03
C VAL A 588 23.98 -20.42 29.53
N GLY A 589 23.31 -21.45 30.01
CA GLY A 589 23.30 -21.86 31.41
C GLY A 589 22.07 -22.70 31.74
N THR A 590 22.05 -23.28 32.94
CA THR A 590 20.94 -24.12 33.41
C THR A 590 19.90 -23.25 34.13
N GLN A 591 18.63 -23.39 33.75
CA GLN A 591 17.53 -22.66 34.38
C GLN A 591 17.44 -22.96 35.88
N GLY A 592 17.17 -21.94 36.69
CA GLY A 592 17.21 -22.03 38.15
C GLY A 592 18.60 -21.84 38.78
N ASP A 593 19.69 -21.82 38.01
CA ASP A 593 21.00 -21.37 38.51
C ASP A 593 20.97 -19.86 38.83
N SER A 594 21.57 -19.45 39.95
CA SER A 594 21.50 -18.07 40.41
C SER A 594 22.17 -17.07 39.46
N HIS A 595 23.24 -17.45 38.76
CA HIS A 595 23.91 -16.57 37.81
C HIS A 595 23.11 -16.46 36.51
N TYR A 596 22.53 -17.58 36.05
CA TYR A 596 21.63 -17.60 34.90
C TYR A 596 20.42 -16.69 35.11
N GLU A 597 19.71 -16.85 36.24
CA GLU A 597 18.53 -16.03 36.53
C GLU A 597 18.89 -14.55 36.74
N ALA A 598 20.06 -14.25 37.32
CA ALA A 598 20.51 -12.86 37.47
C ALA A 598 20.82 -12.19 36.12
N LEU A 599 21.46 -12.89 35.18
CA LEU A 599 21.70 -12.39 33.82
C LEU A 599 20.37 -12.19 33.06
N ARG A 600 19.49 -13.18 33.12
CA ARG A 600 18.15 -13.13 32.52
C ARG A 600 17.33 -11.97 33.07
N ALA A 601 17.27 -11.82 34.39
CA ALA A 601 16.54 -10.73 35.04
C ALA A 601 17.06 -9.36 34.60
N GLU A 602 18.39 -9.18 34.50
CA GLU A 602 18.96 -7.91 34.04
C GLU A 602 18.63 -7.62 32.57
N VAL A 603 18.77 -8.59 31.66
CA VAL A 603 18.32 -8.43 30.26
C VAL A 603 16.86 -8.01 30.21
N ASN A 604 16.02 -8.64 31.02
CA ASN A 604 14.58 -8.40 31.04
C ASN A 604 14.18 -7.01 31.54
N ARG A 605 15.06 -6.30 32.25
CA ARG A 605 14.79 -4.92 32.68
C ARG A 605 14.87 -3.91 31.54
N HIS A 606 15.57 -4.23 30.46
CA HIS A 606 15.79 -3.31 29.33
C HIS A 606 14.71 -3.45 28.25
N TYR A 607 14.23 -2.32 27.74
CA TYR A 607 13.35 -2.32 26.58
C TYR A 607 14.14 -2.59 25.29
N LEU A 608 13.96 -3.79 24.75
CA LEU A 608 14.60 -4.29 23.53
C LEU A 608 13.51 -4.75 22.53
N PRO A 609 12.91 -3.82 21.76
CA PRO A 609 11.74 -4.12 20.92
C PRO A 609 12.04 -4.99 19.69
N ASN A 610 13.29 -4.97 19.22
CA ASN A 610 13.79 -5.79 18.12
C ASN A 610 14.79 -6.81 18.67
N ARG A 611 14.44 -7.52 19.74
CA ARG A 611 15.28 -8.61 20.24
C ARG A 611 14.92 -9.92 19.54
N ILE A 612 15.90 -10.81 19.48
CA ILE A 612 15.66 -12.25 19.40
C ILE A 612 16.51 -12.90 20.49
N MET A 613 15.95 -13.90 21.18
CA MET A 613 16.65 -14.57 22.28
C MET A 613 16.65 -16.07 22.07
N ALA A 614 17.80 -16.71 22.30
CA ALA A 614 17.94 -18.15 22.29
C ALA A 614 18.54 -18.64 23.61
N HIS A 615 18.03 -19.77 24.08
CA HIS A 615 18.46 -20.41 25.33
C HIS A 615 19.24 -21.68 25.03
N TYR A 616 20.28 -21.95 25.80
CA TYR A 616 21.01 -23.22 25.73
C TYR A 616 21.38 -23.71 27.12
N ASP A 617 20.86 -24.88 27.48
CA ASP A 617 21.27 -25.60 28.69
C ASP A 617 22.43 -26.55 28.34
N PRO A 618 23.65 -26.34 28.88
CA PRO A 618 24.79 -27.22 28.67
C PRO A 618 24.59 -28.66 29.17
N GLN A 619 23.57 -28.92 30.00
CA GLN A 619 23.20 -30.27 30.43
C GLN A 619 22.26 -30.99 29.45
N GLY A 620 21.67 -30.24 28.51
CA GLY A 620 20.79 -30.74 27.47
C GLY A 620 21.53 -31.28 26.25
N PRO A 621 20.79 -31.69 25.20
CA PRO A 621 21.37 -32.06 23.92
C PRO A 621 22.11 -30.87 23.27
N ASP A 622 23.04 -31.17 22.35
CA ASP A 622 23.75 -30.14 21.59
C ASP A 622 22.76 -29.18 20.89
N PRO A 623 23.06 -27.87 20.89
CA PRO A 623 22.11 -26.88 20.39
C PRO A 623 21.93 -27.02 18.88
N GLN A 624 20.68 -27.16 18.44
CA GLN A 624 20.32 -27.11 17.02
C GLN A 624 20.10 -25.67 16.54
N HIS A 625 19.79 -24.74 17.46
CA HIS A 625 19.55 -23.34 17.15
C HIS A 625 20.84 -22.61 16.71
N PRO A 626 20.86 -21.93 15.54
CA PRO A 626 22.07 -21.27 15.02
C PRO A 626 22.70 -20.24 15.97
N LEU A 627 21.87 -19.44 16.66
CA LEU A 627 22.35 -18.47 17.66
C LEU A 627 23.08 -19.08 18.85
N THR A 628 22.87 -20.33 19.22
CA THR A 628 23.55 -20.97 20.37
C THR A 628 24.72 -21.85 19.94
N SER A 629 24.86 -22.11 18.63
CA SER A 629 25.98 -22.86 18.07
C SER A 629 27.33 -22.25 18.45
N GLY A 630 28.23 -23.11 18.95
CA GLY A 630 29.59 -22.74 19.37
C GLY A 630 29.69 -21.93 20.66
N LYS A 631 28.61 -21.80 21.44
CA LYS A 631 28.56 -21.03 22.69
C LYS A 631 28.49 -21.97 23.88
N GLY A 632 29.10 -21.58 24.99
CA GLY A 632 29.25 -22.42 26.18
C GLY A 632 29.31 -21.61 27.46
N LEU A 633 29.55 -22.30 28.57
CA LEU A 633 29.83 -21.64 29.85
C LEU A 633 31.19 -20.92 29.80
N VAL A 634 31.30 -19.81 30.52
CA VAL A 634 32.57 -19.08 30.69
C VAL A 634 33.11 -19.35 32.08
N ASN A 635 34.27 -19.98 32.18
CA ASN A 635 34.85 -20.42 33.46
C ASN A 635 33.88 -21.25 34.33
N GLY A 636 32.98 -22.00 33.70
CA GLY A 636 31.95 -22.79 34.39
C GLY A 636 30.72 -22.00 34.86
N GLN A 637 30.63 -20.70 34.55
CA GLN A 637 29.48 -19.85 34.88
C GLN A 637 28.58 -19.62 33.66
N ALA A 638 27.30 -19.35 33.93
CA ALA A 638 26.34 -18.92 32.92
C ALA A 638 26.83 -17.66 32.20
N ALA A 639 26.54 -17.56 30.91
CA ALA A 639 27.04 -16.49 30.07
C ALA A 639 25.97 -15.97 29.09
N LEU A 640 25.92 -14.65 28.94
CA LEU A 640 25.15 -13.97 27.92
C LEU A 640 26.07 -13.57 26.75
N TYR A 641 25.69 -13.96 25.55
CA TYR A 641 26.33 -13.55 24.31
C TYR A 641 25.43 -12.56 23.58
N VAL A 642 25.92 -11.34 23.39
CA VAL A 642 25.25 -10.30 22.61
C VAL A 642 25.86 -10.28 21.22
N CYS A 643 25.05 -10.60 20.21
CA CYS A 643 25.49 -10.81 18.84
C CYS A 643 24.75 -9.89 17.86
N ARG A 644 25.37 -9.74 16.68
CA ARG A 644 24.79 -9.08 15.52
C ARG A 644 25.24 -9.80 14.26
N ASN A 645 24.29 -10.28 13.45
CA ASN A 645 24.57 -11.12 12.28
C ASN A 645 25.44 -12.34 12.66
N PHE A 646 25.10 -13.02 13.76
CA PHE A 646 25.81 -14.18 14.30
C PHE A 646 27.26 -13.94 14.74
N ALA A 647 27.74 -12.69 14.74
CA ALA A 647 29.02 -12.29 15.31
C ALA A 647 28.80 -11.66 16.70
N CYS A 648 29.47 -12.20 17.72
CA CYS A 648 29.22 -11.84 19.12
C CYS A 648 30.32 -10.95 19.71
N GLN A 649 29.93 -10.10 20.66
CA GLN A 649 30.85 -9.45 21.59
C GLN A 649 31.45 -10.48 22.56
N THR A 650 32.40 -10.04 23.39
CA THR A 650 32.91 -10.84 24.51
C THR A 650 31.75 -11.29 25.41
N PRO A 651 31.67 -12.57 25.80
CA PRO A 651 30.58 -13.07 26.63
C PRO A 651 30.56 -12.42 28.01
N ILE A 652 29.34 -12.25 28.55
CA ILE A 652 29.08 -11.54 29.81
C ILE A 652 28.64 -12.54 30.87
N THR A 653 29.35 -12.59 31.99
CA THR A 653 29.00 -13.43 33.16
C THR A 653 28.46 -12.60 34.34
N GLU A 654 28.72 -11.30 34.36
CA GLU A 654 28.31 -10.38 35.43
C GLU A 654 27.09 -9.56 35.01
N PRO A 655 25.94 -9.64 35.70
CA PRO A 655 24.72 -8.90 35.36
C PRO A 655 24.95 -7.39 35.21
N SER A 656 25.75 -6.77 36.08
CA SER A 656 26.01 -5.32 36.02
C SER A 656 26.64 -4.84 34.70
N ALA A 657 27.25 -5.73 33.91
CA ALA A 657 27.84 -5.39 32.62
C ALA A 657 26.84 -5.41 31.45
N VAL A 658 25.65 -6.01 31.62
CA VAL A 658 24.64 -6.18 30.56
C VAL A 658 24.17 -4.84 30.01
N ALA A 659 23.81 -3.88 30.87
CA ALA A 659 23.35 -2.56 30.46
C ALA A 659 24.36 -1.83 29.56
N SER A 660 25.66 -1.96 29.88
CA SER A 660 26.73 -1.37 29.08
C SER A 660 26.82 -2.02 27.70
N ALA A 661 26.79 -3.35 27.63
CA ALA A 661 26.88 -4.09 26.37
C ALA A 661 25.68 -3.82 25.43
N LEU A 662 24.48 -3.69 26.01
CA LEU A 662 23.28 -3.30 25.26
C LEU A 662 23.32 -1.82 24.82
N GLY A 663 23.99 -0.95 25.58
CA GLY A 663 24.19 0.47 25.26
C GLY A 663 25.14 0.74 24.09
N HIS A 664 26.26 0.00 24.02
CA HIS A 664 27.27 0.14 22.94
C HIS A 664 26.72 -0.21 21.55
N SER A 665 25.62 -0.97 21.46
CA SER A 665 24.95 -1.27 20.19
C SER A 665 24.20 -0.06 19.57
N SER A 666 24.00 1.02 20.32
CA SER A 666 23.29 2.23 19.85
C SER A 666 24.21 3.38 19.40
N ALA A 667 25.46 3.39 19.85
CA ALA A 667 26.41 4.48 19.60
C ALA A 667 27.25 4.34 18.32
N ASP A 668 27.43 3.12 17.79
CA ASP A 668 28.25 2.86 16.59
C ASP A 668 27.56 3.16 15.24
N ALA A 669 26.41 3.86 15.26
CA ALA A 669 25.85 4.47 14.06
C ALA A 669 26.60 5.76 13.62
N GLY A 670 27.64 6.18 14.36
CA GLY A 670 28.39 7.41 14.14
C GLY A 670 29.48 7.37 13.05
N SER A 671 29.63 6.28 12.27
CA SER A 671 30.73 6.14 11.31
C SER A 671 30.30 5.39 10.03
N ALA A 672 29.66 6.09 9.08
CA ALA A 672 29.90 6.02 7.63
C ALA A 672 28.76 6.69 6.84
N SER A 673 29.09 7.76 6.10
CA SER A 673 28.28 8.42 5.06
C SER A 673 27.01 9.16 5.54
N PRO A 674 26.60 10.26 4.86
CA PRO A 674 25.33 10.93 5.18
C PRO A 674 24.18 9.92 5.00
N PRO A 675 23.09 10.03 5.81
CA PRO A 675 22.04 9.03 5.83
C PRO A 675 21.32 9.01 4.48
N SER A 676 21.71 8.11 3.59
CA SER A 676 20.84 7.65 2.51
C SER A 676 19.63 6.98 3.18
N SER A 677 18.41 7.43 2.88
CA SER A 677 17.20 6.84 3.46
C SER A 677 17.19 5.33 3.21
N LYS A 678 17.31 4.54 4.28
CA LYS A 678 17.25 3.08 4.16
C LYS A 678 15.82 2.70 3.79
N THR A 679 15.66 1.93 2.72
CA THR A 679 14.37 1.45 2.22
C THR A 679 14.37 -0.07 2.11
N LEU A 680 13.21 -0.69 2.36
CA LEU A 680 12.99 -2.11 2.11
C LEU A 680 12.83 -2.33 0.61
N GLN A 681 13.96 -2.63 -0.04
CA GLN A 681 13.98 -2.99 -1.46
C GLN A 681 13.39 -4.38 -1.67
N GLY A 682 12.71 -4.58 -2.81
CA GLY A 682 12.17 -5.88 -3.19
C GLY A 682 13.23 -6.92 -3.55
N THR A 683 12.78 -8.17 -3.74
CA THR A 683 13.56 -9.17 -4.47
C THR A 683 13.84 -8.64 -5.88
N GLN A 684 15.06 -8.17 -6.09
CA GLN A 684 15.52 -7.72 -7.40
C GLN A 684 15.90 -8.94 -8.24
N MET A 685 15.39 -9.02 -9.47
CA MET A 685 15.78 -10.05 -10.42
C MET A 685 17.30 -10.01 -10.63
N PRO A 686 18.01 -11.12 -10.38
CA PRO A 686 19.44 -11.19 -10.60
C PRO A 686 19.76 -11.23 -12.09
N GLY A 687 20.94 -10.74 -12.43
CA GLY A 687 21.47 -10.73 -13.79
C GLY A 687 21.02 -9.54 -14.63
N CYS A 688 21.51 -9.53 -15.86
CA CYS A 688 21.41 -8.44 -16.81
C CYS A 688 21.49 -8.97 -18.24
N ALA A 689 21.18 -8.15 -19.25
CA ALA A 689 21.28 -8.55 -20.66
C ALA A 689 22.70 -8.99 -20.99
N THR A 690 22.88 -10.14 -21.64
CA THR A 690 24.21 -10.62 -22.07
C THR A 690 24.28 -10.79 -23.57
N SER A 691 25.50 -10.75 -24.14
CA SER A 691 25.72 -11.01 -25.56
C SER A 691 25.19 -12.38 -25.98
N GLY A 692 25.37 -13.41 -25.14
CA GLY A 692 24.88 -14.76 -25.38
C GLY A 692 23.35 -14.86 -25.33
N GLY A 693 22.73 -14.30 -24.27
CA GLY A 693 21.27 -14.34 -24.09
C GLY A 693 20.54 -13.56 -25.18
N THR A 694 20.94 -12.31 -25.43
CA THR A 694 20.32 -11.48 -26.47
C THR A 694 20.47 -12.06 -27.88
N ALA A 695 21.61 -12.69 -28.20
CA ALA A 695 21.79 -13.39 -29.48
C ALA A 695 20.91 -14.65 -29.57
N ALA A 696 20.80 -15.43 -28.49
CA ALA A 696 19.93 -16.61 -28.44
C ALA A 696 18.45 -16.24 -28.62
N TYR A 697 18.01 -15.12 -28.05
CA TYR A 697 16.68 -14.56 -28.27
C TYR A 697 16.46 -14.25 -29.76
N ALA A 698 17.39 -13.53 -30.39
CA ALA A 698 17.29 -13.19 -31.81
C ALA A 698 17.22 -14.43 -32.71
N VAL A 699 18.07 -15.44 -32.46
CA VAL A 699 18.07 -16.72 -33.19
C VAL A 699 16.73 -17.43 -33.05
N ARG A 700 16.16 -17.50 -31.84
CA ARG A 700 14.84 -18.10 -31.59
C ARG A 700 13.75 -17.40 -32.37
N MET A 701 13.76 -16.07 -32.41
CA MET A 701 12.76 -15.28 -33.12
C MET A 701 12.91 -15.33 -34.64
N ILE A 702 14.12 -15.55 -35.17
CA ILE A 702 14.37 -15.76 -36.60
C ILE A 702 13.94 -17.16 -37.04
N GLY A 703 14.19 -18.18 -36.21
CA GLY A 703 13.91 -19.59 -36.53
C GLY A 703 12.48 -20.08 -36.22
N SER A 704 11.58 -19.22 -35.73
CA SER A 704 10.25 -19.64 -35.28
C SER A 704 9.32 -19.99 -36.45
N PRO A 705 8.81 -21.24 -36.56
CA PRO A 705 7.91 -21.66 -37.64
C PRO A 705 6.49 -21.13 -37.38
N GLY A 706 6.06 -20.14 -38.17
CA GLY A 706 4.70 -19.58 -38.08
C GLY A 706 4.55 -18.10 -38.48
N GLY A 707 5.65 -17.34 -38.63
CA GLY A 707 5.62 -15.97 -39.14
C GLY A 707 5.78 -15.92 -40.66
N SER A 708 4.92 -15.18 -41.36
CA SER A 708 4.93 -15.03 -42.83
C SER A 708 6.12 -14.24 -43.41
N SER A 709 7.12 -13.86 -42.60
CA SER A 709 8.24 -13.02 -43.02
C SER A 709 9.57 -13.46 -42.40
N ASP A 710 10.61 -13.55 -43.23
CA ASP A 710 12.00 -13.73 -42.83
C ASP A 710 12.48 -12.52 -41.99
N ARG A 711 12.77 -12.73 -40.71
CA ARG A 711 13.18 -11.69 -39.75
C ARG A 711 14.69 -11.52 -39.60
N THR A 712 15.49 -12.11 -40.49
CA THR A 712 16.97 -12.01 -40.48
C THR A 712 17.48 -10.56 -40.43
N HIS A 713 16.73 -9.60 -40.98
CA HIS A 713 17.09 -8.19 -41.04
C HIS A 713 16.62 -7.36 -39.82
N GLY A 714 15.78 -7.96 -38.97
CA GLY A 714 15.12 -7.28 -37.84
C GLY A 714 16.01 -7.03 -36.63
N TYR A 715 17.25 -7.55 -36.62
CA TYR A 715 18.16 -7.46 -35.47
C TYR A 715 19.52 -6.86 -35.87
N THR A 716 20.19 -6.23 -34.91
CA THR A 716 21.52 -5.62 -35.06
C THR A 716 22.27 -5.62 -33.73
N THR A 717 23.56 -5.29 -33.73
CA THR A 717 24.31 -5.05 -32.49
C THR A 717 23.98 -3.68 -31.90
N LEU A 718 23.88 -3.60 -30.57
CA LEU A 718 23.70 -2.36 -29.82
C LEU A 718 25.04 -1.64 -29.66
N GLY A 719 25.55 -1.04 -30.74
CA GLY A 719 26.86 -0.39 -30.74
C GLY A 719 27.99 -1.36 -30.38
N ALA A 720 28.97 -0.89 -29.59
CA ALA A 720 30.10 -1.68 -29.09
C ALA A 720 29.80 -2.46 -27.78
N THR A 721 28.54 -2.60 -27.38
CA THR A 721 28.17 -3.37 -26.17
C THR A 721 28.26 -4.88 -26.37
N GLY A 722 28.20 -5.36 -27.62
CA GLY A 722 28.08 -6.77 -27.94
C GLY A 722 26.69 -7.36 -27.69
N LEU A 723 25.71 -6.57 -27.25
CA LEU A 723 24.31 -7.01 -27.11
C LEU A 723 23.62 -7.00 -28.48
N THR A 724 22.75 -7.98 -28.72
CA THR A 724 21.92 -8.04 -29.95
C THR A 724 20.55 -7.44 -29.67
N THR A 725 20.13 -6.42 -30.42
CA THR A 725 18.85 -5.73 -30.24
C THR A 725 17.98 -5.84 -31.48
N SER A 726 16.67 -5.89 -31.30
CA SER A 726 15.70 -5.65 -32.36
C SER A 726 15.84 -4.21 -32.88
N ARG A 727 15.62 -4.01 -34.18
CA ARG A 727 15.61 -2.68 -34.82
C ARG A 727 14.40 -1.83 -34.43
N LEU A 728 13.38 -2.46 -33.84
CA LEU A 728 12.21 -1.81 -33.26
C LEU A 728 12.13 -2.18 -31.79
N GLY A 729 12.00 -1.17 -30.93
CA GLY A 729 11.93 -1.28 -29.48
C GLY A 729 10.61 -0.77 -28.92
N PHE A 730 10.30 -1.19 -27.70
CA PHE A 730 9.08 -0.79 -27.00
C PHE A 730 9.29 0.50 -26.21
N GLY A 731 8.61 1.58 -26.61
CA GLY A 731 8.63 2.86 -25.90
C GLY A 731 7.54 2.94 -24.82
N GLY A 732 7.93 3.05 -23.55
CA GLY A 732 7.04 3.09 -22.39
C GLY A 732 6.31 4.43 -22.15
N TYR A 733 6.45 5.41 -23.03
CA TYR A 733 5.84 6.73 -22.84
C TYR A 733 4.30 6.66 -22.84
N ARG A 734 3.70 7.08 -21.71
CA ARG A 734 2.26 6.95 -21.38
C ARG A 734 1.78 5.50 -21.33
N THR A 735 2.58 4.62 -20.74
CA THR A 735 2.14 3.30 -20.30
C THR A 735 2.04 3.31 -18.78
N SER A 736 1.05 2.61 -18.25
CA SER A 736 0.73 2.55 -16.81
C SER A 736 0.20 1.17 -16.44
N THR A 737 0.28 0.87 -15.15
CA THR A 737 -0.26 -0.33 -14.50
C THR A 737 -1.78 -0.30 -14.34
N GLU A 738 -2.40 0.88 -14.45
CA GLU A 738 -3.85 1.08 -14.33
C GLU A 738 -4.64 0.54 -15.53
N ASP A 739 -4.00 0.42 -16.70
CA ASP A 739 -4.62 -0.08 -17.92
C ASP A 739 -4.11 -1.50 -18.24
N PRO A 740 -4.96 -2.53 -18.16
CA PRO A 740 -4.58 -3.90 -18.50
C PRO A 740 -4.03 -4.07 -19.93
N GLU A 741 -4.50 -3.26 -20.89
CA GLU A 741 -4.12 -3.39 -22.30
C GLU A 741 -2.63 -3.07 -22.52
N HIS A 742 -2.07 -2.14 -21.73
CA HIS A 742 -0.64 -1.81 -21.78
C HIS A 742 0.24 -3.00 -21.39
N ARG A 743 -0.18 -3.77 -20.38
CA ARG A 743 0.53 -4.97 -19.90
C ARG A 743 0.50 -6.07 -20.95
N GLU A 744 -0.65 -6.27 -21.57
CA GLU A 744 -0.81 -7.23 -22.66
C GLU A 744 0.02 -6.86 -23.88
N ALA A 745 0.06 -5.57 -24.24
CA ALA A 745 0.87 -5.07 -25.34
C ALA A 745 2.37 -5.30 -25.11
N LEU A 746 2.91 -4.98 -23.93
CA LEU A 746 4.32 -5.25 -23.61
C LEU A 746 4.61 -6.75 -23.62
N THR A 747 3.76 -7.56 -22.99
CA THR A 747 3.89 -9.03 -22.99
C THR A 747 3.98 -9.56 -24.41
N LYS A 748 3.06 -9.12 -25.27
CA LYS A 748 3.01 -9.54 -26.67
C LYS A 748 4.23 -9.07 -27.45
N ALA A 749 4.70 -7.84 -27.24
CA ALA A 749 5.90 -7.33 -27.90
C ALA A 749 7.13 -8.18 -27.58
N LEU A 750 7.34 -8.50 -26.31
CA LEU A 750 8.47 -9.32 -25.84
C LEU A 750 8.42 -10.76 -26.35
N LEU A 751 7.22 -11.33 -26.52
CA LEU A 751 7.05 -12.66 -27.08
C LEU A 751 7.09 -12.68 -28.62
N SER A 752 6.93 -11.51 -29.27
CA SER A 752 6.80 -11.39 -30.73
C SER A 752 8.04 -10.82 -31.43
N GLY A 753 9.19 -10.70 -30.75
CA GLY A 753 10.47 -10.30 -31.37
C GLY A 753 10.99 -8.91 -31.02
N CYS A 754 10.43 -8.24 -30.01
CA CYS A 754 11.01 -7.03 -29.44
C CYS A 754 11.83 -7.39 -28.19
N ASN A 755 13.10 -7.04 -28.13
CA ASN A 755 13.93 -7.29 -26.93
C ASN A 755 14.59 -6.04 -26.33
N LEU A 756 14.23 -4.85 -26.80
CA LEU A 756 14.66 -3.58 -26.20
C LEU A 756 13.45 -2.80 -25.69
N ILE A 757 13.47 -2.47 -24.39
CA ILE A 757 12.44 -1.69 -23.72
C ILE A 757 13.03 -0.36 -23.28
N ASP A 758 12.31 0.71 -23.54
CA ASP A 758 12.68 2.08 -23.21
C ASP A 758 11.65 2.70 -22.26
N THR A 759 12.01 2.94 -21.01
CA THR A 759 11.12 3.49 -19.95
C THR A 759 11.81 4.64 -19.20
N SER A 760 11.20 5.26 -18.20
CA SER A 760 11.76 6.45 -17.52
C SER A 760 11.10 6.70 -16.17
N THR A 761 11.82 7.33 -15.24
CA THR A 761 11.30 7.66 -13.89
C THR A 761 10.14 8.65 -13.91
N ASN A 762 10.06 9.51 -14.92
CA ASN A 762 9.02 10.52 -15.06
C ASN A 762 7.81 10.05 -15.88
N TYR A 763 7.87 8.88 -16.54
CA TYR A 763 6.75 8.39 -17.33
C TYR A 763 5.65 7.87 -16.39
N MET A 764 4.55 8.63 -16.32
CA MET A 764 3.44 8.35 -15.40
C MET A 764 3.91 8.26 -13.94
N ASP A 765 4.85 9.11 -13.51
CA ASP A 765 5.39 9.11 -12.13
C ASP A 765 6.01 7.75 -11.73
N GLY A 766 6.83 7.20 -12.64
CA GLY A 766 7.54 5.93 -12.48
C GLY A 766 6.70 4.69 -12.75
N ASP A 767 5.44 4.85 -13.19
CA ASP A 767 4.54 3.72 -13.36
C ASP A 767 4.88 2.85 -14.58
N SER A 768 5.50 3.44 -15.60
CA SER A 768 6.03 2.67 -16.72
C SER A 768 7.15 1.71 -16.28
N GLU A 769 8.05 2.13 -15.38
CA GLU A 769 9.11 1.26 -14.83
C GLU A 769 8.50 0.09 -14.04
N ARG A 770 7.49 0.38 -13.20
CA ARG A 770 6.74 -0.63 -12.45
C ARG A 770 6.07 -1.67 -13.36
N MET A 771 5.40 -1.20 -14.42
CA MET A 771 4.77 -2.08 -15.41
C MET A 771 5.80 -2.99 -16.10
N VAL A 772 6.93 -2.42 -16.52
CA VAL A 772 8.01 -3.17 -17.18
C VAL A 772 8.59 -4.24 -16.24
N GLY A 773 8.93 -3.86 -15.01
CA GLY A 773 9.46 -4.79 -14.00
C GLY A 773 8.51 -5.94 -13.71
N SER A 774 7.22 -5.65 -13.53
CA SER A 774 6.18 -6.64 -13.28
C SER A 774 5.99 -7.62 -14.45
N VAL A 775 5.94 -7.14 -15.70
CA VAL A 775 5.83 -8.02 -16.88
C VAL A 775 7.07 -8.90 -17.04
N LEU A 776 8.26 -8.33 -16.87
CA LEU A 776 9.51 -9.07 -17.02
C LEU A 776 9.65 -10.14 -15.93
N GLY A 777 9.39 -9.80 -14.66
CA GLY A 777 9.44 -10.75 -13.54
C GLY A 777 8.47 -11.92 -13.71
N ARG A 778 7.26 -11.66 -14.21
CA ARG A 778 6.30 -12.71 -14.54
C ARG A 778 6.78 -13.64 -15.67
N LEU A 779 7.30 -13.08 -16.77
CA LEU A 779 7.77 -13.89 -17.90
C LEU A 779 9.02 -14.71 -17.55
N VAL A 780 9.89 -14.19 -16.69
CA VAL A 780 11.08 -14.90 -16.18
C VAL A 780 10.69 -16.02 -15.22
N SER A 781 9.81 -15.75 -14.24
CA SER A 781 9.34 -16.78 -13.29
C SER A 781 8.56 -17.91 -13.98
N GLN A 782 7.83 -17.60 -15.05
CA GLN A 782 7.14 -18.59 -15.89
C GLN A 782 8.06 -19.31 -16.89
N SER A 783 9.38 -19.03 -16.87
CA SER A 783 10.35 -19.56 -17.84
C SER A 783 10.01 -19.28 -19.31
N ALA A 784 9.17 -18.27 -19.58
CA ALA A 784 8.80 -17.84 -20.92
C ALA A 784 9.90 -17.00 -21.59
N LEU A 785 10.69 -16.29 -20.78
CA LEU A 785 11.89 -15.54 -21.17
C LEU A 785 12.97 -15.69 -20.11
N LYS A 786 14.21 -15.36 -20.46
CA LYS A 786 15.29 -15.21 -19.48
C LYS A 786 15.68 -13.74 -19.33
N ARG A 787 16.12 -13.33 -18.14
CA ARG A 787 16.52 -11.94 -17.86
C ARG A 787 17.65 -11.48 -18.79
N ASP A 788 18.57 -12.37 -19.16
CA ASP A 788 19.72 -12.10 -20.02
C ASP A 788 19.39 -11.90 -21.51
N GLU A 789 18.13 -12.11 -21.90
CA GLU A 789 17.65 -11.96 -23.28
C GLU A 789 17.14 -10.54 -23.60
N ILE A 790 16.75 -9.77 -22.58
CA ILE A 790 16.01 -8.51 -22.71
C ILE A 790 16.84 -7.33 -22.25
N ILE A 791 16.89 -6.28 -23.07
CA ILE A 791 17.62 -5.03 -22.82
C ILE A 791 16.66 -4.00 -22.25
N VAL A 792 16.92 -3.53 -21.03
CA VAL A 792 16.11 -2.51 -20.36
C VAL A 792 16.87 -1.18 -20.30
N VAL A 793 16.29 -0.16 -20.94
CA VAL A 793 16.78 1.22 -20.94
C VAL A 793 15.86 2.07 -20.06
N SER A 794 16.42 2.75 -19.06
CA SER A 794 15.70 3.78 -18.29
C SER A 794 16.39 5.14 -18.38
N LYS A 795 15.71 6.22 -17.95
CA LYS A 795 16.29 7.56 -17.87
C LYS A 795 16.00 8.28 -16.55
N ILE A 796 16.95 9.11 -16.14
CA ILE A 796 16.89 9.95 -14.94
C ILE A 796 17.33 11.38 -15.26
N GLY A 797 16.99 12.33 -14.39
CA GLY A 797 17.36 13.75 -14.52
C GLY A 797 16.17 14.71 -14.45
N TYR A 798 14.97 14.22 -14.77
CA TYR A 798 13.72 14.98 -14.72
C TYR A 798 13.12 14.98 -13.31
N VAL A 799 12.67 16.13 -12.83
CA VAL A 799 12.06 16.31 -11.49
C VAL A 799 10.61 16.77 -11.67
N GLN A 800 9.68 15.82 -11.56
CA GLN A 800 8.24 16.01 -11.69
C GLN A 800 7.49 15.05 -10.74
N GLY A 801 6.19 15.26 -10.54
CA GLY A 801 5.35 14.34 -9.77
C GLY A 801 5.85 14.14 -8.34
N ALA A 802 6.01 12.89 -7.91
CA ALA A 802 6.54 12.55 -6.59
C ALA A 802 7.98 13.06 -6.38
N ASN A 803 8.83 13.02 -7.41
CA ASN A 803 10.19 13.53 -7.33
C ASN A 803 10.24 15.04 -7.07
N LEU A 804 9.27 15.79 -7.63
CA LEU A 804 9.16 17.23 -7.39
C LEU A 804 8.75 17.51 -5.94
N LYS A 805 7.74 16.79 -5.42
CA LYS A 805 7.32 16.92 -4.01
C LYS A 805 8.46 16.61 -3.04
N ALA A 806 9.25 15.57 -3.33
CA ALA A 806 10.41 15.20 -2.52
C ALA A 806 11.50 16.28 -2.56
N ALA A 807 11.79 16.83 -3.75
CA ALA A 807 12.75 17.93 -3.90
C ALA A 807 12.28 19.19 -3.14
N GLU A 808 11.01 19.57 -3.27
CA GLU A 808 10.40 20.70 -2.54
C GLU A 808 10.45 20.50 -1.03
N ALA A 809 10.21 19.29 -0.53
CA ALA A 809 10.31 18.96 0.89
C ALA A 809 11.76 19.13 1.40
N ARG A 810 12.77 18.68 0.63
CA ARG A 810 14.19 18.91 0.94
C ARG A 810 14.56 20.39 0.96
N GLU A 811 14.05 21.18 0.01
CA GLU A 811 14.27 22.63 0.03
C GLU A 811 13.67 23.27 1.29
N LYS A 812 12.45 22.89 1.69
CA LYS A 812 11.80 23.37 2.91
C LYS A 812 12.54 22.98 4.19
N ALA A 813 13.18 21.81 4.19
CA ALA A 813 14.01 21.32 5.28
C ALA A 813 15.42 21.94 5.33
N GLY A 814 15.75 22.87 4.43
CA GLY A 814 17.04 23.56 4.40
C GLY A 814 18.20 22.76 3.78
N ASN A 815 17.91 21.67 3.05
CA ASN A 815 18.92 20.81 2.42
C ASN A 815 18.59 20.55 0.93
N PRO A 816 18.64 21.56 0.04
CA PRO A 816 18.31 21.41 -1.38
C PRO A 816 19.36 20.55 -2.13
N TYR A 817 18.95 19.85 -3.18
CA TYR A 817 19.92 19.22 -4.09
C TYR A 817 20.75 20.31 -4.81
N PRO A 818 22.07 20.15 -4.94
CA PRO A 818 22.89 21.08 -5.68
C PRO A 818 22.53 21.12 -7.18
N GLU A 819 22.81 22.26 -7.83
CA GLU A 819 22.71 22.43 -9.29
C GLU A 819 21.30 22.23 -9.91
N MET A 820 20.24 22.27 -9.09
CA MET A 820 18.84 22.16 -9.55
C MET A 820 18.48 23.28 -10.53
N VAL A 821 17.93 22.89 -11.70
CA VAL A 821 17.45 23.81 -12.75
C VAL A 821 15.92 23.83 -12.73
N LYS A 822 15.32 25.01 -12.51
CA LYS A 822 13.87 25.21 -12.46
C LYS A 822 13.40 25.89 -13.75
N TYR A 823 13.25 25.11 -14.81
CA TYR A 823 12.95 25.61 -16.16
C TYR A 823 11.54 26.22 -16.27
N GLY A 824 10.56 25.70 -15.54
CA GLY A 824 9.21 26.25 -15.48
C GLY A 824 8.37 25.65 -14.35
N ASP A 825 7.12 26.10 -14.23
CA ASP A 825 6.17 25.60 -13.22
C ASP A 825 5.99 24.08 -13.36
N GLY A 826 6.40 23.34 -12.33
CA GLY A 826 6.35 21.87 -12.33
C GLY A 826 7.34 21.17 -13.27
N ILE A 827 8.35 21.86 -13.80
CA ILE A 827 9.39 21.30 -14.68
C ILE A 827 10.76 21.65 -14.15
N TRP A 828 11.32 20.76 -13.32
CA TRP A 828 12.66 20.88 -12.76
C TRP A 828 13.60 19.80 -13.34
N HIS A 829 14.91 20.02 -13.27
CA HIS A 829 15.92 19.11 -13.79
C HIS A 829 17.21 19.16 -12.97
N CYS A 830 17.84 18.01 -12.74
CA CYS A 830 19.10 17.91 -11.98
C CYS A 830 19.98 16.77 -12.49
N LEU A 831 21.29 17.04 -12.65
CA LEU A 831 22.32 16.06 -13.01
C LEU A 831 23.34 15.83 -11.89
N HIS A 832 23.14 16.43 -10.72
CA HIS A 832 24.09 16.31 -9.63
C HIS A 832 24.16 14.84 -9.14
N PRO A 833 25.36 14.28 -8.87
CA PRO A 833 25.52 12.89 -8.47
C PRO A 833 24.64 12.44 -7.31
N GLU A 834 24.39 13.32 -6.33
CA GLU A 834 23.51 13.04 -5.20
C GLU A 834 22.07 12.75 -5.63
N PHE A 835 21.52 13.56 -6.54
CA PHE A 835 20.19 13.32 -7.08
C PHE A 835 20.16 12.06 -7.96
N LEU A 836 21.21 11.84 -8.77
CA LEU A 836 21.30 10.65 -9.63
C LEU A 836 21.41 9.35 -8.82
N ALA A 837 22.01 9.39 -7.63
CA ALA A 837 22.06 8.27 -6.68
C ALA A 837 20.67 7.83 -6.24
N ASP A 838 19.87 8.79 -5.78
CA ASP A 838 18.49 8.53 -5.36
C ASP A 838 17.65 8.01 -6.54
N GLN A 839 17.77 8.64 -7.71
CA GLN A 839 16.99 8.25 -8.87
C GLN A 839 17.34 6.86 -9.40
N LEU A 840 18.63 6.48 -9.45
CA LEU A 840 19.02 5.14 -9.88
C LEU A 840 18.53 4.07 -8.89
N ALA A 841 18.63 4.32 -7.58
CA ALA A 841 18.12 3.40 -6.57
C ALA A 841 16.61 3.17 -6.73
N LEU A 842 15.84 4.24 -6.94
CA LEU A 842 14.40 4.16 -7.17
C LEU A 842 14.05 3.47 -8.50
N SER A 843 14.82 3.70 -9.57
CA SER A 843 14.62 3.00 -10.85
C SER A 843 14.84 1.49 -10.71
N LEU A 844 15.92 1.06 -10.06
CA LEU A 844 16.21 -0.36 -9.83
C LEU A 844 15.11 -1.03 -9.00
N ASP A 845 14.58 -0.35 -7.99
CA ASP A 845 13.46 -0.85 -7.19
C ASP A 845 12.17 -0.96 -8.01
N ARG A 846 11.77 0.09 -8.73
CA ARG A 846 10.56 0.07 -9.56
C ARG A 846 10.61 -0.98 -10.67
N LEU A 847 11.78 -1.16 -11.28
CA LEU A 847 12.01 -2.19 -12.29
C LEU A 847 12.17 -3.60 -11.69
N GLY A 848 12.45 -3.70 -10.39
CA GLY A 848 12.79 -4.96 -9.73
C GLY A 848 14.06 -5.59 -10.29
N LEU A 849 15.10 -4.80 -10.58
CA LEU A 849 16.36 -5.25 -11.19
C LEU A 849 17.56 -5.00 -10.26
N GLN A 850 18.51 -5.94 -10.22
CA GLN A 850 19.79 -5.71 -9.54
C GLN A 850 20.71 -4.80 -10.37
N THR A 851 20.69 -5.02 -11.67
CA THR A 851 21.53 -4.30 -12.64
C THR A 851 20.65 -3.77 -13.77
N LEU A 852 20.76 -2.46 -14.02
CA LEU A 852 20.15 -1.82 -15.19
C LEU A 852 21.08 -1.97 -16.40
N ASP A 853 20.54 -2.28 -17.59
CA ASP A 853 21.37 -2.49 -18.78
C ASP A 853 21.85 -1.15 -19.35
N VAL A 854 20.96 -0.16 -19.47
CA VAL A 854 21.32 1.18 -19.95
C VAL A 854 20.59 2.26 -19.15
N LEU A 855 21.34 3.25 -18.66
CA LEU A 855 20.79 4.47 -18.06
C LEU A 855 21.09 5.69 -18.92
N LEU A 856 20.07 6.45 -19.31
CA LEU A 856 20.25 7.71 -20.03
C LEU A 856 20.03 8.91 -19.11
N LEU A 857 20.84 9.96 -19.28
CA LEU A 857 20.55 11.28 -18.72
C LEU A 857 19.48 11.96 -19.59
N HIS A 858 18.33 12.27 -19.01
CA HIS A 858 17.12 12.69 -19.72
C HIS A 858 17.08 14.22 -19.92
N ASN A 859 17.17 14.67 -21.17
CA ASN A 859 17.05 16.08 -21.57
C ASN A 859 18.02 16.99 -20.82
N ALA A 860 19.30 16.58 -20.76
CA ALA A 860 20.35 17.33 -20.09
C ALA A 860 20.40 18.80 -20.54
N GLU A 861 20.03 19.08 -21.80
CA GLU A 861 19.98 20.42 -22.39
C GLU A 861 19.10 21.44 -21.65
N TYR A 862 18.24 21.05 -20.70
CA TYR A 862 17.37 21.97 -19.97
C TYR A 862 18.12 23.06 -19.19
N PHE A 863 19.37 22.81 -18.84
CA PHE A 863 20.26 23.86 -18.35
C PHE A 863 20.48 24.98 -19.38
N LEU A 864 20.70 24.64 -20.65
CA LEU A 864 20.86 25.59 -21.75
C LEU A 864 19.52 26.23 -22.13
N SER A 865 18.43 25.47 -22.07
CA SER A 865 17.06 25.99 -22.29
C SER A 865 16.66 27.04 -21.25
N ASP A 866 16.95 26.81 -19.97
CA ASP A 866 16.72 27.79 -18.89
C ASP A 866 17.58 29.05 -19.08
N ALA A 867 18.87 28.89 -19.43
CA ALA A 867 19.75 30.02 -19.73
C ALA A 867 19.22 30.90 -20.89
N LYS A 868 18.75 30.26 -21.97
CA LYS A 868 18.09 30.94 -23.09
C LYS A 868 16.79 31.64 -22.67
N HIS A 869 15.95 30.97 -21.86
CA HIS A 869 14.70 31.53 -21.36
C HIS A 869 14.93 32.79 -20.50
N ARG A 870 16.02 32.81 -19.74
CA ARG A 870 16.46 33.96 -18.92
C ARG A 870 17.22 35.04 -19.71
N GLY A 871 17.35 34.91 -21.03
CA GLY A 871 18.01 35.88 -21.90
C GLY A 871 19.54 35.92 -21.76
N GLN A 872 20.18 34.85 -21.29
CA GLN A 872 21.64 34.78 -21.23
C GLN A 872 22.19 34.51 -22.65
N ILE A 873 23.09 35.40 -23.11
CA ILE A 873 23.57 35.43 -24.51
C ILE A 873 25.03 34.98 -24.69
N ASP A 874 25.77 34.77 -23.59
CA ASP A 874 27.17 34.34 -23.64
C ASP A 874 27.29 32.80 -23.65
N LEU A 875 27.28 32.22 -24.85
CA LEU A 875 27.19 30.76 -25.05
C LEU A 875 28.45 29.94 -24.66
N PRO A 876 29.70 30.39 -24.91
CA PRO A 876 30.88 29.60 -24.57
C PRO A 876 30.98 29.17 -23.10
N PRO A 877 30.89 30.05 -22.09
CA PRO A 877 30.99 29.64 -20.68
C PRO A 877 29.81 28.77 -20.24
N LEU A 878 28.61 29.02 -20.75
CA LEU A 878 27.44 28.18 -20.49
C LEU A 878 27.63 26.75 -21.01
N ARG A 879 28.20 26.61 -22.21
CA ARG A 879 28.52 25.30 -22.78
C ARG A 879 29.61 24.60 -21.96
N GLU A 880 30.67 25.29 -21.54
CA GLU A 880 31.69 24.69 -20.67
C GLU A 880 31.09 24.17 -19.35
N GLU A 881 30.23 24.97 -18.70
CA GLU A 881 29.56 24.56 -17.47
C GLU A 881 28.63 23.35 -17.69
N PHE A 882 27.86 23.35 -18.80
CA PHE A 882 27.01 22.21 -19.17
C PHE A 882 27.82 20.90 -19.28
N TYR A 883 28.95 20.90 -20.01
CA TYR A 883 29.77 19.70 -20.16
C TYR A 883 30.54 19.34 -18.89
N ARG A 884 30.88 20.30 -18.02
CA ARG A 884 31.42 20.00 -16.69
C ARG A 884 30.40 19.22 -15.84
N ARG A 885 29.13 19.65 -15.81
CA ARG A 885 28.05 18.92 -15.11
C ARG A 885 27.85 17.52 -15.69
N LEU A 886 27.88 17.40 -17.02
CA LEU A 886 27.76 16.12 -17.71
C LEU A 886 28.93 15.18 -17.38
N GLN A 887 30.16 15.70 -17.32
CA GLN A 887 31.34 14.93 -16.90
C GLN A 887 31.21 14.44 -15.45
N ALA A 888 30.71 15.27 -14.54
CA ALA A 888 30.48 14.88 -13.15
C ALA A 888 29.43 13.75 -13.05
N ALA A 889 28.32 13.87 -13.80
CA ALA A 889 27.32 12.82 -13.90
C ALA A 889 27.90 11.52 -14.47
N PHE A 890 28.71 11.59 -15.53
CA PHE A 890 29.38 10.42 -16.11
C PHE A 890 30.38 9.78 -15.15
N THR A 891 31.09 10.56 -14.33
CA THR A 891 32.00 10.03 -13.30
C THR A 891 31.24 9.20 -12.28
N TYR A 892 30.08 9.68 -11.84
CA TYR A 892 29.18 8.91 -10.99
C TYR A 892 28.68 7.62 -11.68
N LEU A 893 28.29 7.69 -12.96
CA LEU A 893 27.80 6.52 -13.70
C LEU A 893 28.88 5.46 -13.92
N GLU A 894 30.12 5.85 -14.22
CA GLU A 894 31.26 4.91 -14.27
C GLU A 894 31.47 4.19 -12.93
N ALA A 895 31.30 4.89 -11.81
CA ALA A 895 31.36 4.26 -10.49
C ALA A 895 30.22 3.25 -10.27
N GLN A 896 29.01 3.51 -10.79
CA GLN A 896 27.89 2.55 -10.72
C GLN A 896 28.09 1.34 -11.64
N VAL A 897 28.79 1.52 -12.77
CA VAL A 897 29.20 0.40 -13.62
C VAL A 897 30.22 -0.48 -12.90
N ALA A 898 31.23 0.11 -12.28
CA ALA A 898 32.19 -0.63 -11.46
C ALA A 898 31.53 -1.37 -10.28
N ALA A 899 30.45 -0.82 -9.73
CA ALA A 899 29.65 -1.45 -8.67
C ALA A 899 28.68 -2.54 -9.18
N GLY A 900 28.60 -2.79 -10.49
CA GLY A 900 27.71 -3.80 -11.08
C GLY A 900 26.23 -3.43 -11.06
N ARG A 901 25.86 -2.19 -10.70
CA ARG A 901 24.46 -1.70 -10.68
C ARG A 901 23.98 -1.22 -12.05
N LEU A 902 24.91 -0.98 -12.98
CA LEU A 902 24.68 -0.47 -14.32
C LEU A 902 25.63 -1.16 -15.31
N GLN A 903 25.20 -1.48 -16.53
CA GLN A 903 26.13 -1.96 -17.57
C GLN A 903 26.68 -0.83 -18.44
N TYR A 904 25.78 0.00 -18.96
CA TYR A 904 26.13 1.09 -19.88
C TYR A 904 25.34 2.35 -19.56
N TYR A 905 25.83 3.50 -20.04
CA TYR A 905 25.09 4.74 -19.92
C TYR A 905 25.08 5.55 -21.21
N GLY A 906 24.25 6.59 -21.21
CA GLY A 906 23.99 7.41 -22.37
C GLY A 906 23.34 8.74 -22.05
N VAL A 907 22.94 9.45 -23.10
CA VAL A 907 22.18 10.71 -23.01
C VAL A 907 20.96 10.60 -23.92
N SER A 908 19.82 11.09 -23.45
CA SER A 908 18.65 11.37 -24.28
C SER A 908 18.58 12.88 -24.49
N SER A 909 18.82 13.35 -25.72
CA SER A 909 18.84 14.79 -26.02
C SER A 909 18.01 15.11 -27.25
N ASN A 910 17.12 16.09 -27.13
CA ASN A 910 16.31 16.59 -28.24
C ASN A 910 17.08 17.56 -29.14
N THR A 911 18.21 18.10 -28.67
CA THR A 911 18.95 19.17 -29.35
C THR A 911 20.32 18.71 -29.87
N CYS A 912 20.65 17.41 -29.75
CA CYS A 912 21.89 16.86 -30.29
C CYS A 912 21.92 16.87 -31.83
N THR A 913 20.77 17.03 -32.49
CA THR A 913 20.63 17.15 -33.94
C THR A 913 20.44 18.60 -34.40
N ALA A 914 20.50 19.57 -33.49
CA ALA A 914 20.34 20.98 -33.81
C ALA A 914 21.59 21.56 -34.50
N GLU A 915 21.40 22.65 -35.23
CA GLU A 915 22.50 23.40 -35.86
C GLU A 915 23.49 23.92 -34.79
N PRO A 916 24.82 23.95 -35.06
CA PRO A 916 25.82 24.37 -34.07
C PRO A 916 25.60 25.77 -33.45
N GLY A 917 24.91 26.65 -34.19
CA GLY A 917 24.56 27.99 -33.76
C GLY A 917 23.32 28.09 -32.86
N ASP A 918 22.54 27.01 -32.67
CA ASP A 918 21.40 27.06 -31.74
C ASP A 918 21.93 27.16 -30.28
N PRO A 919 21.42 28.12 -29.47
CA PRO A 919 21.79 28.24 -28.06
C PRO A 919 21.63 26.95 -27.24
N GLU A 920 20.68 26.10 -27.62
CA GLU A 920 20.36 24.86 -26.91
C GLU A 920 21.08 23.63 -27.51
N ALA A 921 21.87 23.82 -28.58
CA ALA A 921 22.54 22.72 -29.27
C ALA A 921 23.53 21.99 -28.36
N THR A 922 23.40 20.66 -28.33
CA THR A 922 24.37 19.77 -27.68
C THR A 922 25.20 19.03 -28.75
N SER A 923 26.38 18.53 -28.38
CA SER A 923 27.39 18.00 -29.30
C SER A 923 27.85 16.62 -28.84
N MET A 924 27.62 15.62 -29.68
CA MET A 924 28.05 14.25 -29.43
C MET A 924 29.57 14.13 -29.22
N SER A 925 30.40 14.80 -30.03
CA SER A 925 31.86 14.86 -29.83
C SER A 925 32.25 15.28 -28.41
N ARG A 926 31.59 16.32 -27.87
CA ARG A 926 31.89 16.83 -26.53
C ARG A 926 31.37 15.90 -25.43
N MET A 927 30.25 15.22 -25.65
CA MET A 927 29.76 14.16 -24.75
C MET A 927 30.76 12.99 -24.67
N ILE A 928 31.31 12.56 -25.80
CA ILE A 928 32.32 11.49 -25.85
C ILE A 928 33.60 11.93 -25.12
N GLU A 929 34.04 13.17 -25.33
CA GLU A 929 35.19 13.73 -24.60
C GLU A 929 34.96 13.75 -23.09
N ALA A 930 33.77 14.20 -22.64
CA ALA A 930 33.39 14.17 -21.23
C ALA A 930 33.39 12.75 -20.65
N ALA A 931 32.90 11.76 -21.42
CA ALA A 931 32.93 10.36 -21.01
C ALA A 931 34.37 9.80 -20.90
N ARG A 932 35.25 10.12 -21.87
CA ARG A 932 36.67 9.75 -21.82
C ARG A 932 37.39 10.36 -20.60
N LYS A 933 37.08 11.60 -20.27
CA LYS A 933 37.59 12.29 -19.07
C LYS A 933 37.07 11.65 -17.78
N ALA A 934 35.78 11.32 -17.71
CA ALA A 934 35.18 10.64 -16.57
C ALA A 934 35.79 9.25 -16.29
N ALA A 935 36.12 8.50 -17.35
CA ALA A 935 36.75 7.19 -17.25
C ALA A 935 38.25 7.23 -16.89
N SER A 936 38.83 8.41 -16.64
CA SER A 936 40.22 8.60 -16.20
C SER A 936 41.28 7.87 -17.07
N GLY A 937 41.04 7.77 -18.38
CA GLY A 937 41.94 7.11 -19.35
C GLY A 937 41.66 5.62 -19.61
N GLY A 938 40.69 5.01 -18.93
CA GLY A 938 40.16 3.69 -19.26
C GLY A 938 39.15 3.70 -20.41
N ALA A 939 38.62 2.52 -20.76
CA ALA A 939 37.51 2.41 -21.70
C ALA A 939 36.20 2.88 -21.02
N HIS A 940 35.59 3.96 -21.52
CA HIS A 940 34.33 4.48 -20.98
C HIS A 940 33.14 3.60 -21.37
N HIS A 941 32.05 3.66 -20.58
CA HIS A 941 30.80 2.91 -20.80
C HIS A 941 29.66 3.74 -21.43
N PHE A 942 29.95 4.97 -21.87
CA PHE A 942 29.04 5.74 -22.73
C PHE A 942 28.86 5.01 -24.08
N ARG A 943 27.68 4.40 -24.30
CA ARG A 943 27.41 3.53 -25.47
C ARG A 943 26.09 3.80 -26.17
N VAL A 944 25.22 4.65 -25.62
CA VAL A 944 23.88 4.87 -26.15
C VAL A 944 23.56 6.36 -26.23
N LEU A 945 22.99 6.79 -27.34
CA LEU A 945 22.45 8.13 -27.52
C LEU A 945 21.00 8.01 -28.02
N GLN A 946 20.07 8.64 -27.31
CA GLN A 946 18.68 8.75 -27.74
C GLN A 946 18.43 10.15 -28.30
N LEU A 947 17.78 10.22 -29.46
CA LEU A 947 17.48 11.47 -30.16
C LEU A 947 16.16 11.37 -30.94
N PRO A 948 15.49 12.51 -31.23
CA PRO A 948 14.31 12.54 -32.08
C PRO A 948 14.69 12.34 -33.55
N MET A 949 13.96 11.44 -34.21
CA MET A 949 14.06 11.27 -35.66
C MET A 949 12.76 10.69 -36.22
N ASN A 950 12.25 11.31 -37.29
CA ASN A 950 11.13 10.82 -38.08
C ASN A 950 11.26 11.39 -39.49
N LEU A 951 10.25 11.18 -40.35
CA LEU A 951 10.30 11.62 -41.74
C LEU A 951 10.54 13.13 -41.93
N PHE A 952 10.24 13.96 -40.92
CA PHE A 952 10.50 15.41 -40.93
C PHE A 952 11.77 15.78 -40.17
N GLU A 953 12.02 15.12 -39.04
CA GLU A 953 13.18 15.35 -38.18
C GLU A 953 14.40 14.57 -38.69
N SER A 954 14.96 15.02 -39.81
CA SER A 954 16.09 14.38 -40.50
C SER A 954 17.48 14.87 -40.04
N GLY A 955 17.55 15.71 -38.99
CA GLY A 955 18.77 16.38 -38.55
C GLY A 955 19.92 15.43 -38.22
N ALA A 956 19.65 14.26 -37.64
CA ALA A 956 20.68 13.26 -37.33
C ALA A 956 21.45 12.76 -38.57
N LEU A 957 20.81 12.78 -39.75
CA LEU A 957 21.35 12.31 -41.03
C LEU A 957 21.82 13.45 -41.95
N LEU A 958 21.24 14.64 -41.85
CA LEU A 958 21.46 15.73 -42.82
C LEU A 958 22.22 16.94 -42.25
N THR A 959 22.22 17.13 -40.93
CA THR A 959 22.86 18.29 -40.29
C THR A 959 24.28 17.94 -39.84
N LEU A 960 25.25 18.70 -40.35
CA LEU A 960 26.66 18.62 -39.95
C LEU A 960 26.90 19.46 -38.70
N ASN A 961 26.88 18.82 -37.53
CA ASN A 961 26.99 19.53 -36.24
C ASN A 961 27.98 18.91 -35.26
N THR A 962 28.62 17.81 -35.62
CA THR A 962 29.53 17.09 -34.74
C THR A 962 30.78 16.64 -35.50
N GLY A 963 31.67 15.89 -34.84
CA GLY A 963 33.01 15.60 -35.36
C GLY A 963 33.96 16.80 -35.28
N LYS A 964 35.13 16.68 -35.92
CA LYS A 964 36.12 17.77 -36.00
C LYS A 964 35.58 18.89 -36.90
N ASP A 965 35.66 20.14 -36.44
CA ASP A 965 35.17 21.33 -37.15
C ASP A 965 33.69 21.24 -37.61
N HIS A 966 32.86 20.48 -36.89
CA HIS A 966 31.46 20.18 -37.24
C HIS A 966 31.28 19.50 -38.61
N GLY A 967 32.28 18.79 -39.11
CA GLY A 967 32.26 18.17 -40.44
C GLY A 967 31.52 16.84 -40.57
N GLN A 968 30.82 16.36 -39.53
CA GLN A 968 30.12 15.09 -39.54
C GLN A 968 28.70 15.22 -38.98
N THR A 969 27.81 14.35 -39.45
CA THR A 969 26.48 14.14 -38.88
C THR A 969 26.55 13.27 -37.62
N VAL A 970 25.50 13.29 -36.80
CA VAL A 970 25.39 12.47 -35.60
C VAL A 970 25.48 10.97 -35.95
N LEU A 971 24.79 10.53 -37.01
CA LEU A 971 24.79 9.12 -37.41
C LEU A 971 26.16 8.65 -37.91
N GLU A 972 26.88 9.46 -38.68
CA GLU A 972 28.24 9.13 -39.14
C GLU A 972 29.23 9.01 -37.96
N LEU A 973 29.17 9.94 -37.01
CA LEU A 973 30.02 9.89 -35.83
C LEU A 973 29.66 8.68 -34.95
N ALA A 974 28.37 8.41 -34.75
CA ALA A 974 27.90 7.27 -33.97
C ALA A 974 28.35 5.93 -34.56
N GLN A 975 28.31 5.77 -35.88
CA GLN A 975 28.83 4.58 -36.55
C GLN A 975 30.35 4.42 -36.35
N ARG A 976 31.11 5.52 -36.49
CA ARG A 976 32.57 5.49 -36.30
C ARG A 976 32.97 5.13 -34.87
N GLU A 977 32.30 5.71 -33.89
CA GLU A 977 32.58 5.51 -32.45
C GLU A 977 31.81 4.31 -31.87
N GLN A 978 31.05 3.60 -32.71
CA GLN A 978 30.21 2.45 -32.33
C GLN A 978 29.23 2.73 -31.17
N ILE A 979 28.59 3.89 -31.20
CA ILE A 979 27.55 4.30 -30.24
C ILE A 979 26.18 3.94 -30.82
N ALA A 980 25.35 3.27 -30.03
CA ALA A 980 24.00 2.90 -30.43
C ALA A 980 23.08 4.13 -30.47
N ILE A 981 22.30 4.25 -31.54
CA ILE A 981 21.32 5.34 -31.72
C ILE A 981 19.91 4.79 -31.52
N LEU A 982 19.27 5.28 -30.45
CA LEU A 982 17.86 5.02 -30.17
C LEU A 982 17.03 6.21 -30.68
N VAL A 983 16.14 5.95 -31.61
CA VAL A 983 15.27 6.99 -32.16
C VAL A 983 13.98 7.06 -31.36
N ASN A 984 13.67 8.21 -30.79
CA ASN A 984 12.36 8.47 -30.18
C ASN A 984 11.46 9.32 -31.10
N ARG A 985 10.17 9.40 -30.75
CA ARG A 985 9.12 10.11 -31.52
C ARG A 985 9.01 9.70 -33.02
N PRO A 986 9.12 8.40 -33.37
CA PRO A 986 9.21 7.98 -34.77
C PRO A 986 7.97 8.32 -35.60
N LEU A 987 6.80 8.46 -34.96
CA LEU A 987 5.52 8.69 -35.62
C LEU A 987 4.85 10.01 -35.21
N ASN A 988 5.54 10.86 -34.45
CA ASN A 988 5.04 12.14 -33.96
C ASN A 988 5.96 13.26 -34.48
N ALA A 989 5.69 13.74 -35.70
CA ALA A 989 6.51 14.75 -36.36
C ALA A 989 6.15 16.17 -35.91
N MET A 990 7.15 17.05 -35.82
CA MET A 990 6.99 18.47 -35.56
C MET A 990 7.60 19.27 -36.71
N PRO A 991 6.84 19.54 -37.79
CA PRO A 991 7.38 20.17 -38.99
C PRO A 991 7.59 21.69 -38.80
N GLY A 992 8.66 22.07 -38.09
CA GLY A 992 9.10 23.47 -37.92
C GLY A 992 8.72 24.13 -36.58
N LYS A 993 9.43 25.22 -36.22
CA LYS A 993 9.18 26.01 -34.99
C LYS A 993 7.80 26.69 -35.09
N GLY A 994 6.81 26.20 -34.34
CA GLY A 994 5.47 26.79 -34.23
C GLY A 994 4.34 26.03 -34.95
N ASN A 995 4.63 24.95 -35.67
CA ASN A 995 3.61 24.13 -36.34
C ASN A 995 3.07 23.01 -35.43
N ALA A 996 1.80 22.66 -35.59
CA ALA A 996 1.15 21.58 -34.84
C ALA A 996 1.78 20.21 -35.16
N MET A 997 1.80 19.32 -34.17
CA MET A 997 2.31 17.95 -34.34
C MET A 997 1.53 17.22 -35.44
N VAL A 998 2.24 16.43 -36.24
CA VAL A 998 1.69 15.59 -37.30
C VAL A 998 1.94 14.12 -36.98
N ARG A 999 0.87 13.34 -36.85
CA ARG A 999 0.95 11.90 -36.64
C ARG A 999 1.16 11.17 -37.97
N LEU A 1000 2.22 10.36 -38.03
CA LEU A 1000 2.56 9.56 -39.22
C LEU A 1000 1.85 8.20 -39.16
N ALA A 1001 0.52 8.20 -39.14
CA ALA A 1001 -0.28 6.97 -39.10
C ALA A 1001 -1.58 7.16 -39.89
N ASP A 1002 -2.17 6.04 -40.32
CA ASP A 1002 -3.52 6.07 -40.89
C ASP A 1002 -4.52 6.21 -39.75
N LEU A 1003 -5.45 7.16 -39.89
CA LEU A 1003 -6.47 7.42 -38.88
C LEU A 1003 -7.77 6.75 -39.33
N PRO A 1004 -8.42 5.86 -38.57
CA PRO A 1004 -9.71 5.32 -38.96
C PRO A 1004 -10.75 6.46 -38.97
N LEU A 1005 -11.53 6.56 -40.06
CA LEU A 1005 -12.59 7.58 -40.19
C LEU A 1005 -13.92 6.96 -39.78
N GLU A 1006 -14.48 7.42 -38.66
CA GLU A 1006 -15.78 6.96 -38.18
C GLU A 1006 -16.91 7.36 -39.15
N ALA A 1007 -18.00 6.58 -39.16
CA ALA A 1007 -19.17 6.89 -39.96
C ALA A 1007 -19.82 8.20 -39.47
N LYS A 1008 -20.40 8.97 -40.38
CA LYS A 1008 -21.11 10.20 -40.03
C LYS A 1008 -22.41 9.84 -39.30
N GLU A 1009 -22.50 10.16 -38.01
CA GLU A 1009 -23.69 9.89 -37.20
C GLU A 1009 -24.70 11.05 -37.20
N ALA A 1010 -24.24 12.30 -37.31
CA ALA A 1010 -25.08 13.49 -37.26
C ALA A 1010 -24.45 14.68 -38.02
N ASP A 1011 -25.26 15.69 -38.34
CA ASP A 1011 -24.80 16.99 -38.83
C ASP A 1011 -24.55 17.93 -37.64
N PHE A 1012 -23.44 18.68 -37.67
CA PHE A 1012 -23.05 19.58 -36.56
C PHE A 1012 -24.13 20.61 -36.22
N ASP A 1013 -24.69 21.30 -37.22
CA ASP A 1013 -25.61 22.42 -36.97
C ASP A 1013 -26.94 21.96 -36.36
N PRO A 1014 -27.65 20.94 -36.89
CA PRO A 1014 -28.86 20.39 -36.25
C PRO A 1014 -28.59 19.81 -34.85
N GLN A 1015 -27.44 19.16 -34.66
CA GLN A 1015 -27.08 18.55 -33.37
C GLN A 1015 -26.76 19.62 -32.31
N ARG A 1016 -26.04 20.68 -32.69
CA ARG A 1016 -25.81 21.87 -31.85
C ARG A 1016 -27.13 22.49 -31.41
N ASP A 1017 -28.10 22.65 -32.32
CA ASP A 1017 -29.38 23.29 -32.01
C ASP A 1017 -30.21 22.45 -31.02
N THR A 1018 -30.12 21.12 -31.12
CA THR A 1018 -30.70 20.17 -30.16
C THR A 1018 -30.08 20.34 -28.76
N ILE A 1019 -28.75 20.41 -28.68
CA ILE A 1019 -28.02 20.63 -27.43
C ILE A 1019 -28.35 22.00 -26.85
N ALA A 1020 -28.39 23.06 -27.66
CA ALA A 1020 -28.69 24.42 -27.22
C ALA A 1020 -30.07 24.52 -26.55
N THR A 1021 -31.05 23.78 -27.08
CA THR A 1021 -32.41 23.70 -26.51
C THR A 1021 -32.39 23.03 -25.13
N LEU A 1022 -31.63 21.94 -24.97
CA LEU A 1022 -31.47 21.27 -23.67
C LEU A 1022 -30.68 22.12 -22.66
N GLU A 1023 -29.68 22.88 -23.11
CA GLU A 1023 -28.95 23.85 -22.26
C GLU A 1023 -29.85 25.00 -21.79
N GLU A 1024 -30.79 25.44 -22.63
CA GLU A 1024 -31.80 26.42 -22.26
C GLU A 1024 -32.82 25.85 -21.26
N GLU A 1025 -33.26 24.60 -21.46
CA GLU A 1025 -34.08 23.87 -20.48
C GLU A 1025 -33.38 23.80 -19.11
N TYR A 1026 -32.05 23.56 -19.11
CA TYR A 1026 -31.26 23.55 -17.90
C TYR A 1026 -31.23 24.92 -17.21
N ARG A 1027 -30.98 25.99 -17.97
CA ARG A 1027 -30.97 27.36 -17.45
C ARG A 1027 -32.30 27.76 -16.82
N ASN A 1028 -33.41 27.35 -17.42
CA ASN A 1028 -34.74 27.72 -16.93
C ASN A 1028 -35.17 26.89 -15.72
N THR A 1029 -34.76 25.62 -15.65
CA THR A 1029 -35.28 24.66 -14.67
C THR A 1029 -34.39 24.51 -13.45
N PHE A 1030 -33.07 24.42 -13.63
CA PHE A 1030 -32.14 24.05 -12.55
C PHE A 1030 -31.37 25.24 -11.97
N VAL A 1031 -30.96 26.22 -12.79
CA VAL A 1031 -30.18 27.38 -12.33
C VAL A 1031 -30.85 28.17 -11.19
N PRO A 1032 -32.18 28.40 -11.18
CA PRO A 1032 -32.83 29.09 -10.06
C PRO A 1032 -32.69 28.38 -8.70
N HIS A 1033 -32.32 27.09 -8.70
CA HIS A 1033 -32.21 26.23 -7.52
C HIS A 1033 -30.74 25.98 -7.10
N ILE A 1034 -29.78 26.65 -7.74
CA ILE A 1034 -28.34 26.54 -7.43
C ILE A 1034 -27.87 27.84 -6.77
N GLN A 1035 -27.32 27.75 -5.56
CA GLN A 1035 -26.73 28.92 -4.90
C GLN A 1035 -25.36 29.26 -5.52
N PRO A 1036 -25.06 30.54 -5.84
CA PRO A 1036 -23.75 30.91 -6.36
C PRO A 1036 -22.67 30.75 -5.28
N ALA A 1037 -21.69 29.88 -5.52
CA ALA A 1037 -20.50 29.81 -4.68
C ALA A 1037 -19.57 31.00 -5.01
N GLY A 1038 -19.18 31.78 -4.02
CA GLY A 1038 -18.26 32.91 -4.19
C GLY A 1038 -16.88 32.41 -4.66
N GLN A 1039 -16.48 32.86 -5.86
CA GLN A 1039 -15.34 32.44 -6.69
C GLN A 1039 -15.53 31.11 -7.45
N GLY A 1040 -16.08 31.22 -8.68
CA GLY A 1040 -16.23 30.13 -9.64
C GLY A 1040 -16.98 30.58 -10.91
N MET A 1041 -17.07 29.69 -11.91
CA MET A 1041 -17.93 29.89 -13.09
C MET A 1041 -19.40 29.97 -12.63
N PRO A 1042 -20.21 30.92 -13.12
CA PRO A 1042 -21.58 31.06 -12.66
C PRO A 1042 -22.45 29.87 -13.14
N PRO A 1043 -23.44 29.40 -12.36
CA PRO A 1043 -24.20 28.17 -12.67
C PRO A 1043 -24.89 28.15 -14.03
N GLN A 1044 -25.25 29.31 -14.60
CA GLN A 1044 -25.82 29.42 -15.95
C GLN A 1044 -24.86 29.02 -17.07
N ASP A 1045 -23.54 29.03 -16.82
CA ASP A 1045 -22.50 28.73 -17.79
C ASP A 1045 -21.95 27.29 -17.64
N TYR A 1046 -22.44 26.51 -16.68
CA TYR A 1046 -22.00 25.12 -16.44
C TYR A 1046 -22.17 24.21 -17.67
N PHE A 1047 -23.28 24.36 -18.41
CA PHE A 1047 -23.57 23.65 -19.66
C PHE A 1047 -23.77 24.65 -20.79
N ARG A 1048 -22.65 25.10 -21.38
CA ARG A 1048 -22.62 26.05 -22.50
C ARG A 1048 -21.83 25.49 -23.69
N TRP A 1049 -21.91 24.18 -23.90
CA TRP A 1049 -21.12 23.46 -24.90
C TRP A 1049 -21.58 23.75 -26.32
N ALA A 1050 -22.88 24.03 -26.56
CA ALA A 1050 -23.34 24.41 -27.90
C ALA A 1050 -22.63 25.67 -28.43
N ALA A 1051 -22.47 26.69 -27.59
CA ALA A 1051 -21.77 27.92 -27.95
C ALA A 1051 -20.25 27.75 -27.99
N GLU A 1052 -19.67 27.07 -26.98
CA GLU A 1052 -18.21 26.86 -26.93
C GLU A 1052 -17.71 25.99 -28.08
N LEU A 1053 -18.39 24.90 -28.41
CA LEU A 1053 -18.00 24.05 -29.53
C LEU A 1053 -18.17 24.76 -30.88
N THR A 1054 -19.15 25.64 -31.03
CA THR A 1054 -19.29 26.50 -32.21
C THR A 1054 -18.10 27.45 -32.36
N ARG A 1055 -17.60 28.00 -31.25
CA ARG A 1055 -16.41 28.86 -31.22
C ARG A 1055 -15.13 28.09 -31.51
N ILE A 1056 -15.04 26.85 -31.04
CA ILE A 1056 -13.86 25.97 -31.18
C ILE A 1056 -13.78 25.35 -32.58
N ARG A 1057 -14.90 24.98 -33.20
CA ARG A 1057 -14.96 24.33 -34.52
C ARG A 1057 -14.09 24.98 -35.61
N PRO A 1058 -14.12 26.31 -35.84
CA PRO A 1058 -13.25 26.95 -36.84
C PRO A 1058 -11.76 26.94 -36.44
N LEU A 1059 -11.45 26.86 -35.14
CA LEU A 1059 -10.09 26.82 -34.60
C LEU A 1059 -9.50 25.40 -34.58
N LEU A 1060 -10.30 24.38 -34.90
CA LEU A 1060 -9.89 22.98 -34.89
C LEU A 1060 -8.86 22.71 -36.00
N GLN A 1061 -7.65 22.29 -35.62
CA GLN A 1061 -6.51 22.19 -36.55
C GLN A 1061 -6.23 20.75 -37.02
N ASN A 1062 -6.38 19.77 -36.13
CA ASN A 1062 -6.12 18.35 -36.31
C ASN A 1062 -6.74 17.54 -35.16
N LEU A 1063 -6.65 16.21 -35.24
CA LEU A 1063 -7.19 15.28 -34.25
C LEU A 1063 -6.55 15.46 -32.87
N GLU A 1064 -5.25 15.76 -32.79
CA GLU A 1064 -4.58 15.91 -31.50
C GLU A 1064 -4.98 17.19 -30.76
N HIS A 1065 -5.20 18.28 -31.50
CA HIS A 1065 -5.78 19.50 -30.93
C HIS A 1065 -7.18 19.21 -30.37
N TRP A 1066 -7.97 18.35 -31.04
CA TRP A 1066 -9.25 17.89 -30.51
C TRP A 1066 -9.10 17.07 -29.23
N GLU A 1067 -8.25 16.05 -29.23
CA GLU A 1067 -8.05 15.19 -28.05
C GLU A 1067 -7.55 15.99 -26.84
N GLN A 1068 -6.67 16.98 -27.04
CA GLN A 1068 -6.26 17.89 -25.97
C GLN A 1068 -7.45 18.68 -25.39
N ILE A 1069 -8.27 19.28 -26.24
CA ILE A 1069 -9.47 20.00 -25.81
C ILE A 1069 -10.42 19.07 -25.05
N GLU A 1070 -10.68 17.88 -25.60
CA GLU A 1070 -11.58 16.90 -25.02
C GLU A 1070 -11.11 16.42 -23.63
N TYR A 1071 -9.84 15.99 -23.51
CA TYR A 1071 -9.31 15.44 -22.26
C TYR A 1071 -8.93 16.48 -21.21
N GLN A 1072 -8.53 17.69 -21.59
CA GLN A 1072 -8.05 18.70 -20.64
C GLN A 1072 -9.10 19.74 -20.27
N MET A 1073 -10.10 19.96 -21.13
CA MET A 1073 -11.12 20.99 -20.91
C MET A 1073 -12.51 20.38 -20.77
N ILE A 1074 -12.95 19.55 -21.73
CA ILE A 1074 -14.34 19.08 -21.77
C ILE A 1074 -14.61 18.02 -20.71
N ALA A 1075 -13.85 16.91 -20.70
CA ALA A 1075 -14.09 15.79 -19.81
C ALA A 1075 -13.89 16.15 -18.31
N PRO A 1076 -12.85 16.89 -17.90
CA PRO A 1076 -12.68 17.27 -16.49
C PRO A 1076 -13.81 18.18 -16.01
N HIS A 1077 -14.18 19.20 -16.81
CA HIS A 1077 -15.27 20.12 -16.48
C HIS A 1077 -16.61 19.39 -16.37
N LEU A 1078 -16.94 18.55 -17.36
CA LEU A 1078 -18.19 17.80 -17.37
C LEU A 1078 -18.28 16.86 -16.17
N ASN A 1079 -17.20 16.13 -15.85
CA ASN A 1079 -17.15 15.25 -14.69
C ASN A 1079 -17.31 16.02 -13.37
N GLN A 1080 -16.63 17.16 -13.23
CA GLN A 1080 -16.71 17.99 -12.03
C GLN A 1080 -18.12 18.54 -11.83
N VAL A 1081 -18.71 19.15 -12.87
CA VAL A 1081 -20.05 19.75 -12.82
C VAL A 1081 -21.12 18.68 -12.59
N LEU A 1082 -21.07 17.56 -13.31
CA LEU A 1082 -22.05 16.48 -13.13
C LEU A 1082 -22.00 15.88 -11.73
N ARG A 1083 -20.80 15.68 -11.16
CA ARG A 1083 -20.66 15.20 -9.76
C ARG A 1083 -21.23 16.21 -8.77
N ALA A 1084 -20.84 17.48 -8.89
CA ALA A 1084 -21.27 18.54 -8.00
C ALA A 1084 -22.80 18.72 -8.01
N LEU A 1085 -23.43 18.76 -9.20
CA LEU A 1085 -24.87 18.95 -9.32
C LEU A 1085 -25.68 17.70 -8.92
N THR A 1086 -25.15 16.50 -9.16
CA THR A 1086 -25.80 15.25 -8.72
C THR A 1086 -25.81 15.14 -7.18
N GLN A 1087 -24.84 15.73 -6.50
CA GLN A 1087 -24.82 15.83 -5.03
C GLN A 1087 -25.69 16.98 -4.49
N HIS A 1088 -25.96 18.01 -5.31
CA HIS A 1088 -26.68 19.22 -4.90
C HIS A 1088 -28.21 19.06 -4.91
N PHE A 1089 -28.77 18.31 -5.87
CA PHE A 1089 -30.21 18.11 -5.97
C PHE A 1089 -30.69 16.89 -5.15
N THR A 1090 -31.77 17.06 -4.38
CA THR A 1090 -32.44 16.00 -3.60
C THR A 1090 -33.95 15.98 -3.89
N GLY A 1091 -34.63 14.86 -3.61
CA GLY A 1091 -36.08 14.69 -3.83
C GLY A 1091 -36.50 14.79 -5.30
N ASP A 1092 -37.67 15.37 -5.58
CA ASP A 1092 -38.25 15.52 -6.93
C ASP A 1092 -37.33 16.25 -7.93
N MET A 1093 -36.44 17.13 -7.44
CA MET A 1093 -35.47 17.83 -8.28
C MET A 1093 -34.32 16.91 -8.73
N ALA A 1094 -33.98 15.88 -7.95
CA ALA A 1094 -32.98 14.88 -8.33
C ALA A 1094 -33.48 14.01 -9.49
N GLU A 1095 -34.76 13.62 -9.49
CA GLU A 1095 -35.36 12.86 -10.60
C GLU A 1095 -35.41 13.68 -11.89
N LYS A 1096 -35.85 14.95 -11.80
CA LYS A 1096 -35.85 15.87 -12.95
C LYS A 1096 -34.44 16.10 -13.49
N TRP A 1097 -33.46 16.24 -12.60
CA TRP A 1097 -32.04 16.37 -12.96
C TRP A 1097 -31.53 15.13 -13.71
N GLN A 1098 -31.79 13.92 -13.19
CA GLN A 1098 -31.42 12.66 -13.84
C GLN A 1098 -32.08 12.53 -15.22
N GLY A 1099 -33.39 12.81 -15.33
CA GLY A 1099 -34.12 12.75 -16.60
C GLY A 1099 -33.66 13.78 -17.64
N TRP A 1100 -33.18 14.95 -17.22
CA TRP A 1100 -32.52 15.89 -18.13
C TRP A 1100 -31.13 15.41 -18.55
N ARG A 1101 -30.31 14.96 -17.60
CA ARG A 1101 -28.94 14.47 -17.85
C ARG A 1101 -28.92 13.31 -18.84
N ASP A 1102 -29.82 12.36 -18.67
CA ASP A 1102 -29.89 11.15 -19.49
C ASP A 1102 -30.37 11.46 -20.94
N ARG A 1103 -31.01 12.61 -21.17
CA ARG A 1103 -31.28 13.16 -22.50
C ARG A 1103 -30.11 13.99 -23.06
N TYR A 1104 -29.46 14.79 -22.21
CA TYR A 1104 -28.40 15.71 -22.64
C TYR A 1104 -27.10 15.01 -23.02
N LEU A 1105 -26.63 14.08 -22.19
CA LEU A 1105 -25.31 13.47 -22.34
C LEU A 1105 -25.15 12.68 -23.65
N PRO A 1106 -26.12 11.84 -24.08
CA PRO A 1106 -26.02 11.15 -25.37
C PRO A 1106 -25.93 12.12 -26.57
N GLU A 1107 -26.69 13.21 -26.53
CA GLU A 1107 -26.70 14.20 -27.61
C GLU A 1107 -25.41 15.02 -27.64
N LEU A 1108 -24.85 15.39 -26.48
CA LEU A 1108 -23.53 16.03 -26.40
C LEU A 1108 -22.44 15.10 -26.95
N LEU A 1109 -22.42 13.82 -26.55
CA LEU A 1109 -21.44 12.85 -27.02
C LEU A 1109 -21.49 12.65 -28.54
N ARG A 1110 -22.67 12.68 -29.16
CA ARG A 1110 -22.81 12.66 -30.63
C ARG A 1110 -22.15 13.88 -31.28
N LEU A 1111 -22.33 15.08 -30.73
CA LEU A 1111 -21.69 16.29 -31.25
C LEU A 1111 -20.16 16.24 -31.10
N LEU A 1112 -19.67 15.75 -29.96
CA LEU A 1112 -18.24 15.54 -29.73
C LEU A 1112 -17.63 14.54 -30.73
N ARG A 1113 -18.36 13.47 -31.07
CA ARG A 1113 -17.94 12.52 -32.12
C ARG A 1113 -17.86 13.17 -33.51
N GLU A 1114 -18.82 14.01 -33.91
CA GLU A 1114 -18.72 14.70 -35.21
C GLU A 1114 -17.55 15.70 -35.23
N MET A 1115 -17.27 16.40 -34.13
CA MET A 1115 -16.07 17.25 -34.00
C MET A 1115 -14.78 16.43 -34.16
N ARG A 1116 -14.71 15.25 -33.53
CA ARG A 1116 -13.60 14.30 -33.71
C ARG A 1116 -13.47 13.84 -35.16
N ARG A 1117 -14.59 13.58 -35.84
CA ARG A 1117 -14.62 13.19 -37.25
C ARG A 1117 -14.10 14.30 -38.17
N GLU A 1118 -14.53 15.55 -37.97
CA GLU A 1118 -14.01 16.72 -38.70
C GLU A 1118 -12.51 16.92 -38.47
N ALA A 1119 -12.03 16.75 -37.23
CA ALA A 1119 -10.61 16.80 -36.90
C ALA A 1119 -9.81 15.67 -37.59
N THR A 1120 -10.41 14.49 -37.68
CA THR A 1120 -9.84 13.31 -38.36
C THR A 1120 -9.74 13.53 -39.86
N LEU A 1121 -10.77 14.13 -40.49
CA LEU A 1121 -10.75 14.51 -41.91
C LEU A 1121 -9.63 15.51 -42.22
N LYS A 1122 -9.46 16.56 -41.41
CA LYS A 1122 -8.35 17.52 -41.54
C LYS A 1122 -6.97 16.87 -41.40
N SER A 1123 -6.87 15.85 -40.56
CA SER A 1123 -5.62 15.09 -40.36
C SER A 1123 -5.35 14.14 -41.53
N HIS A 1124 -6.40 13.57 -42.14
CA HIS A 1124 -6.34 12.72 -43.34
C HIS A 1124 -5.80 13.44 -44.58
N GLU A 1125 -6.22 14.69 -44.80
CA GLU A 1125 -5.70 15.49 -45.93
C GLU A 1125 -4.17 15.66 -45.82
N LYS A 1126 -3.67 15.87 -44.60
CA LYS A 1126 -2.24 16.02 -44.31
C LYS A 1126 -1.47 14.70 -44.49
N THR A 1127 -1.97 13.58 -43.95
CA THR A 1127 -1.31 12.27 -44.11
C THR A 1127 -1.35 11.79 -45.57
N SER A 1128 -2.42 12.09 -46.31
CA SER A 1128 -2.53 11.79 -47.75
C SER A 1128 -1.54 12.57 -48.62
N ALA A 1129 -1.18 13.80 -48.24
CA ALA A 1129 -0.14 14.56 -48.92
C ALA A 1129 1.24 13.90 -48.76
N ILE A 1130 1.55 13.40 -47.56
CA ILE A 1130 2.79 12.69 -47.25
C ILE A 1130 2.87 11.38 -48.03
N THR A 1131 1.80 10.58 -48.01
CA THR A 1131 1.72 9.30 -48.74
C THR A 1131 1.94 9.48 -50.24
N ARG A 1132 1.36 10.52 -50.87
CA ARG A 1132 1.54 10.83 -52.29
C ARG A 1132 2.99 11.07 -52.69
N VAL A 1133 3.80 11.61 -51.78
CA VAL A 1133 5.22 11.92 -52.03
C VAL A 1133 6.12 10.72 -51.77
N ILE A 1134 5.74 9.86 -50.82
CA ILE A 1134 6.52 8.68 -50.42
C ILE A 1134 6.26 7.46 -51.32
N ASP A 1135 5.02 7.23 -51.75
CA ASP A 1135 4.63 6.05 -52.53
C ASP A 1135 5.44 5.83 -53.83
N PRO A 1136 5.82 6.87 -54.59
CA PRO A 1136 6.68 6.71 -55.76
C PRO A 1136 8.07 6.15 -55.44
N LEU A 1137 8.56 6.37 -54.21
CA LEU A 1137 9.87 5.90 -53.74
C LEU A 1137 9.81 4.46 -53.18
N LEU A 1138 8.61 3.91 -52.98
CA LEU A 1138 8.40 2.57 -52.44
C LEU A 1138 8.23 1.52 -53.56
N PRO A 1139 8.69 0.27 -53.33
CA PRO A 1139 8.32 -0.86 -54.18
C PRO A 1139 6.81 -1.04 -54.26
N GLU A 1140 6.30 -1.51 -55.39
CA GLU A 1140 4.85 -1.65 -55.65
C GLU A 1140 4.13 -2.47 -54.56
N SER A 1141 4.75 -3.55 -54.09
CA SER A 1141 4.22 -4.42 -53.02
C SER A 1141 4.05 -3.72 -51.66
N ARG A 1142 4.66 -2.54 -51.46
CA ARG A 1142 4.64 -1.79 -50.20
C ARG A 1142 3.86 -0.47 -50.28
N ARG A 1143 3.39 -0.07 -51.46
CA ARG A 1143 2.61 1.18 -51.63
C ARG A 1143 1.27 1.15 -50.88
N HIS A 1144 0.66 -0.02 -50.70
CA HIS A 1144 -0.61 -0.17 -49.98
C HIS A 1144 -0.48 -0.31 -48.46
N GLN A 1145 0.75 -0.27 -47.92
CA GLN A 1145 0.97 -0.35 -46.47
C GLN A 1145 0.57 0.95 -45.76
N SER A 1146 0.31 0.87 -44.47
CA SER A 1146 -0.04 2.03 -43.65
C SER A 1146 1.11 3.04 -43.57
N LEU A 1147 0.78 4.33 -43.36
CA LEU A 1147 1.81 5.36 -43.20
C LEU A 1147 2.73 5.09 -42.00
N SER A 1148 2.21 4.48 -40.93
CA SER A 1148 3.00 4.08 -39.76
C SER A 1148 4.09 3.07 -40.13
N ARG A 1149 3.73 2.01 -40.86
CA ARG A 1149 4.68 1.00 -41.32
C ARG A 1149 5.71 1.58 -42.27
N LYS A 1150 5.29 2.44 -43.21
CA LYS A 1150 6.19 3.14 -44.14
C LYS A 1150 7.23 3.97 -43.38
N ALA A 1151 6.78 4.78 -42.42
CA ALA A 1151 7.67 5.62 -41.61
C ALA A 1151 8.63 4.80 -40.73
N LEU A 1152 8.12 3.77 -40.04
CA LEU A 1152 8.96 2.86 -39.25
C LEU A 1152 9.98 2.12 -40.13
N TRP A 1153 9.60 1.71 -41.33
CA TRP A 1153 10.49 1.02 -42.26
C TRP A 1153 11.63 1.92 -42.75
N VAL A 1154 11.33 3.18 -43.10
CA VAL A 1154 12.36 4.16 -43.45
C VAL A 1154 13.33 4.34 -42.28
N LEU A 1155 12.83 4.58 -41.06
CA LEU A 1155 13.68 4.81 -39.89
C LEU A 1155 14.56 3.61 -39.53
N THR A 1156 13.99 2.41 -39.54
CA THR A 1156 14.74 1.17 -39.25
C THR A 1156 15.75 0.81 -40.33
N SER A 1157 15.56 1.30 -41.55
CA SER A 1157 16.48 1.15 -42.68
C SER A 1157 17.56 2.24 -42.76
N THR A 1158 17.43 3.31 -41.98
CA THR A 1158 18.40 4.42 -41.99
C THR A 1158 19.76 3.98 -41.44
N PRO A 1159 20.86 4.09 -42.22
CA PRO A 1159 22.19 3.73 -41.76
C PRO A 1159 22.57 4.50 -40.48
N GLY A 1160 23.04 3.77 -39.47
CA GLY A 1160 23.44 4.32 -38.17
C GLY A 1160 22.33 4.31 -37.11
N VAL A 1161 21.06 4.19 -37.50
CA VAL A 1161 19.97 3.95 -36.55
C VAL A 1161 20.04 2.52 -36.04
N THR A 1162 20.10 2.36 -34.71
CA THR A 1162 20.23 1.05 -34.08
C THR A 1162 18.86 0.47 -33.71
N CYS A 1163 18.01 1.27 -33.08
CA CYS A 1163 16.66 0.85 -32.69
C CYS A 1163 15.69 2.03 -32.70
N VAL A 1164 14.49 1.81 -33.23
CA VAL A 1164 13.40 2.79 -33.29
C VAL A 1164 12.40 2.50 -32.17
N LEU A 1165 12.17 3.46 -31.29
CA LEU A 1165 11.34 3.28 -30.09
C LEU A 1165 9.90 3.68 -30.37
N ASN A 1166 9.00 2.70 -30.49
CA ASN A 1166 7.59 2.93 -30.76
C ASN A 1166 6.71 2.67 -29.53
N GLY A 1167 5.78 3.57 -29.25
CA GLY A 1167 4.83 3.47 -28.13
C GLY A 1167 3.67 2.54 -28.43
N MET A 1168 3.92 1.22 -28.41
CA MET A 1168 2.95 0.18 -28.76
C MET A 1168 1.99 -0.12 -27.60
N ARG A 1169 0.96 0.72 -27.41
CA ARG A 1169 0.06 0.64 -26.24
C ARG A 1169 -1.00 -0.46 -26.29
N THR A 1170 -1.27 -1.03 -27.47
CA THR A 1170 -2.29 -2.07 -27.65
C THR A 1170 -1.73 -3.30 -28.35
N PRO A 1171 -2.23 -4.52 -28.07
CA PRO A 1171 -1.83 -5.74 -28.76
C PRO A 1171 -2.01 -5.69 -30.29
N ALA A 1172 -2.99 -4.94 -30.78
CA ALA A 1172 -3.21 -4.72 -32.21
C ALA A 1172 -2.10 -3.86 -32.81
N TYR A 1173 -1.71 -2.80 -32.10
CA TYR A 1173 -0.65 -1.90 -32.57
C TYR A 1173 0.74 -2.54 -32.51
N VAL A 1174 0.98 -3.45 -31.55
CA VAL A 1174 2.17 -4.31 -31.51
C VAL A 1174 2.29 -5.14 -32.80
N ASN A 1175 1.20 -5.77 -33.23
CA ASN A 1175 1.17 -6.55 -34.47
C ASN A 1175 1.49 -5.69 -35.70
N ASP A 1176 0.85 -4.52 -35.81
CA ASP A 1176 1.07 -3.58 -36.92
C ASP A 1176 2.53 -3.13 -37.01
N SER A 1177 3.12 -2.78 -35.86
CA SER A 1177 4.46 -2.22 -35.79
C SER A 1177 5.56 -3.27 -36.06
N LEU A 1178 5.44 -4.46 -35.47
CA LEU A 1178 6.48 -5.50 -35.55
C LEU A 1178 6.57 -6.17 -36.93
N GLU A 1179 5.57 -5.99 -37.81
CA GLU A 1179 5.63 -6.54 -39.16
C GLU A 1179 6.84 -6.02 -39.96
N VAL A 1180 7.26 -4.77 -39.69
CA VAL A 1180 8.40 -4.12 -40.34
C VAL A 1180 9.73 -4.85 -40.06
N LEU A 1181 9.85 -5.58 -38.95
CA LEU A 1181 11.07 -6.34 -38.62
C LEU A 1181 11.37 -7.47 -39.62
N GLY A 1182 10.37 -7.92 -40.38
CA GLY A 1182 10.53 -8.92 -41.42
C GLY A 1182 10.80 -8.35 -42.82
N TRP A 1183 11.03 -7.04 -42.94
CA TRP A 1183 11.22 -6.39 -44.23
C TRP A 1183 12.72 -6.12 -44.48
N PRO A 1184 13.23 -6.33 -45.70
CA PRO A 1184 14.62 -5.97 -46.04
C PRO A 1184 14.82 -4.46 -45.97
N ALA A 1185 16.05 -4.00 -45.77
CA ALA A 1185 16.35 -2.57 -45.68
C ALA A 1185 15.96 -1.83 -46.98
N ALA A 1186 15.30 -0.68 -46.85
CA ALA A 1186 14.96 0.17 -47.99
C ALA A 1186 16.21 0.85 -48.58
N SER A 1187 16.27 0.96 -49.91
CA SER A 1187 17.29 1.71 -50.65
C SER A 1187 16.93 3.20 -50.73
N ASN A 1188 17.92 4.06 -51.00
CA ASN A 1188 17.75 5.51 -51.23
C ASN A 1188 17.07 6.29 -50.08
N ILE A 1189 17.34 5.92 -48.83
CA ILE A 1189 16.75 6.53 -47.63
C ILE A 1189 16.81 8.07 -47.61
N GLN A 1190 17.88 8.69 -48.10
CA GLN A 1190 18.00 10.15 -48.14
C GLN A 1190 16.93 10.81 -49.02
N GLU A 1191 16.44 10.15 -50.07
CA GLU A 1191 15.42 10.69 -50.96
C GLU A 1191 14.07 10.80 -50.23
N PHE A 1192 13.73 9.85 -49.35
CA PHE A 1192 12.52 9.92 -48.52
C PHE A 1192 12.51 11.18 -47.64
N TYR A 1193 13.60 11.43 -46.91
CA TYR A 1193 13.71 12.61 -46.04
C TYR A 1193 13.67 13.93 -46.82
N LYS A 1194 14.31 13.98 -48.00
CA LYS A 1194 14.29 15.16 -48.87
C LYS A 1194 12.89 15.42 -49.43
N ALA A 1195 12.24 14.39 -49.95
CA ALA A 1195 10.91 14.50 -50.56
C ALA A 1195 9.86 14.98 -49.55
N VAL A 1196 9.92 14.48 -48.32
CA VAL A 1196 8.99 14.86 -47.25
C VAL A 1196 9.25 16.29 -46.72
N LYS A 1197 10.51 16.76 -46.75
CA LYS A 1197 10.88 18.12 -46.30
C LYS A 1197 10.22 19.24 -47.13
N ASP A 1198 9.87 18.95 -48.38
CA ASP A 1198 9.26 19.92 -49.31
C ASP A 1198 7.71 19.92 -49.25
N VAL A 1199 7.10 19.05 -48.44
CA VAL A 1199 5.65 19.04 -48.22
C VAL A 1199 5.26 20.27 -47.40
N ARG A 1200 4.66 21.27 -48.06
CA ARG A 1200 4.16 22.49 -47.39
C ARG A 1200 2.94 22.16 -46.52
N TYR A 1201 2.96 22.65 -45.29
CA TYR A 1201 1.90 22.53 -44.28
C TYR A 1201 0.98 23.74 -44.21
#